data_AF-A0A385SUU9-F1
#
_entry.id   AF-A0A385SUU9-F1
#
_cell.length_a   1.000
_cell.length_b   1.000
_cell.length_c   1.000
_cell.angle_alpha   90.00
_cell.angle_beta   90.00
_cell.angle_gamma   90.00
#
_symmetry.space_group_name_H-M   'P 1'
#
loop_
_entity.id
_entity.type
_entity.pdbx_description
1 polymer ?
#
loop_
_entity_poly.entity_id
_entity_poly.type
_entity_poly.pdbx_seq_one_letter_code
_entity_poly.pdbx_strand_id
1 'polypeptide(L)'
;MNSKFNISGIVRERESGLHLSDLQVKAYDKDLLYDDLLGNALTDKSGRFEINYEGPDFRELFDKRPDIYFKVMDPLGKRILHTTSHSVRWNAGAKEHFEIEIPAHKLPPKKDLTVTLIDAHGKHRSDFEIGESLMINITGLAQNAPYHFSLSPEKEAEVFHVTLISNRFGVIAPTVLWPDIGIGVPGAGGKFAFETHEEALAAMANRTFHIEVTGDKKTVANTRFTISPEQSGTKLYSASRSGALQRGLLLGKDELVVQGKNFQPGALIDIYLVKRKFSWRAGDRIEPILNLDGSEVMTTVQLAPQEKNFNVVLWSQEQLRTGSYDILARVTTLHEYLRGERKLRKADIVSDRFITSVVVRDDIFHYKPIHQGCVMATKEIAATMLWGVPEEVKYTNNFPKGTDVWAALDPAGLMPGAIGKKVKFYVIPHKSPGEWSMSSSLVSVPGSGSPEIITSPSCVNSNATLVWSNPQQAGKYDLVVDFGNNDPDPAHFVADGSFDPPADMIDGYLNVGFYVTDDPSVPGPYAVGQTSYNDPAVTIPAIGVWAPDPTNPIFGDTLSGTLDLPMTAEVRYPAVVNGVNTPVSPGQANYPLVVVMHGMHGTGVPNHLGYNYLLEHLASHGFIAVSIDCNAINDINGAQDTRGHAILEHLALLQSKNNNPGLLFGKIDMTNIGIMGHSRGGDGVVQAEIYNQTLGLGWNIKVIVPLAPTDFSGTSPTPLNLTTSKLFCIYGSNDADVWGGATPSTQYTGTGFRFYDRATVEKSMAFIYGAIHNRFNTQWGTEFYVDASSPKILSAAQHQVLLCGYMTACMQVYLQGRTEQIDYLTGELKIPAVSTVEVHSQFRRSSQTLDDFETAPALNLNSAGGAVTFANLDGSPQEDTVGVIDSYSPHQTKGLRLKWNALTGTYQSQIPLSGSLRNLTALNFLSFRVTQKVASAANPVDQLQDMHVRLTTAAGGNSRAIRVGYFGNIPFPYKPEYRLYDLATMTFDLNSGYETENVKAAFKTIRIPLYAWTIKCLNVPIVDTSNVEFITFEFDHLPTGEIEIDDIEFTL
;
A
#
# COMPACT_ATOMS: atom_id res chain seq x y z
N MET A 1 14.95 -8.61 46.33
CA MET A 1 15.56 -7.27 46.16
C MET A 1 14.81 -6.59 45.03
N ASN A 2 14.14 -5.46 45.28
CA ASN A 2 13.51 -4.67 44.21
C ASN A 2 14.62 -4.04 43.37
N SER A 3 14.82 -4.56 42.16
CA SER A 3 15.69 -3.91 41.18
C SER A 3 15.07 -2.57 40.82
N LYS A 4 15.81 -1.48 41.03
CA LYS A 4 15.39 -0.13 40.61
C LYS A 4 15.80 0.11 39.17
N PHE A 5 14.87 0.60 38.37
CA PHE A 5 15.07 0.94 36.98
C PHE A 5 14.99 2.46 36.81
N ASN A 6 15.78 2.98 35.88
CA ASN A 6 15.87 4.40 35.58
C ASN A 6 15.83 4.63 34.07
N ILE A 7 14.88 5.45 33.63
CA ILE A 7 14.80 5.95 32.27
C ILE A 7 15.16 7.43 32.33
N SER A 8 16.14 7.84 31.54
CA SER A 8 16.47 9.24 31.31
C SER A 8 16.29 9.57 29.84
N GLY A 9 16.06 10.83 29.51
CA GLY A 9 15.99 11.22 28.12
C GLY A 9 15.89 12.71 27.89
N ILE A 10 15.84 13.07 26.61
CA ILE A 10 15.62 14.44 26.14
C ILE A 10 14.51 14.42 25.09
N VAL A 11 13.55 15.33 25.22
CA VAL A 11 12.52 15.59 24.21
C VAL A 11 12.86 16.87 23.45
N ARG A 12 12.86 16.81 22.12
CA ARG A 12 13.18 17.94 21.25
C ARG A 12 12.21 18.05 20.07
N GLU A 13 12.05 19.26 19.57
CA GLU A 13 11.44 19.52 18.27
C GLU A 13 12.38 19.00 17.19
N ARG A 14 11.87 18.08 16.35
CA ARG A 14 12.68 17.34 15.38
C ARG A 14 13.36 18.27 14.36
N GLU A 15 12.65 19.28 13.90
CA GLU A 15 13.03 20.15 12.80
C GLU A 15 14.08 21.19 13.21
N SER A 16 13.92 21.76 14.41
CA SER A 16 14.79 22.84 14.90
C SER A 16 15.88 22.36 15.85
N GLY A 17 15.76 21.13 16.39
CA GLY A 17 16.59 20.63 17.47
C GLY A 17 16.34 21.30 18.83
N LEU A 18 15.34 22.20 18.91
CA LEU A 18 14.98 22.92 20.13
C LEU A 18 14.49 21.96 21.21
N HIS A 19 14.94 22.19 22.44
CA HIS A 19 14.46 21.43 23.60
C HIS A 19 13.01 21.77 23.92
N LEU A 20 12.19 20.74 24.17
CA LEU A 20 10.76 20.90 24.48
C LEU A 20 10.51 20.76 25.98
N SER A 21 10.19 21.87 26.64
CA SER A 21 9.85 21.90 28.07
C SER A 21 8.35 21.66 28.33
N ASP A 22 8.03 21.32 29.57
CA ASP A 22 6.67 21.25 30.11
C ASP A 22 5.76 20.21 29.42
N LEU A 23 6.33 19.22 28.72
CA LEU A 23 5.58 18.11 28.13
C LEU A 23 5.52 16.93 29.10
N GLN A 24 4.36 16.28 29.17
CA GLN A 24 4.19 15.10 30.02
C GLN A 24 4.63 13.85 29.25
N VAL A 25 5.71 13.21 29.71
CA VAL A 25 6.24 11.97 29.14
C VAL A 25 5.76 10.81 29.99
N LYS A 26 5.03 9.86 29.40
CA LYS A 26 4.60 8.62 30.04
C LYS A 26 5.34 7.45 29.39
N ALA A 27 6.03 6.66 30.20
CA ALA A 27 6.68 5.42 29.77
C ALA A 27 5.74 4.25 30.03
N TYR A 28 5.61 3.38 29.03
CA TYR A 28 4.79 2.18 29.09
C TYR A 28 5.66 0.96 28.81
N ASP A 29 5.30 -0.13 29.48
CA ASP A 29 5.67 -1.47 29.09
C ASP A 29 4.73 -1.93 27.97
N LYS A 30 5.26 -2.57 26.94
CA LYS A 30 4.44 -3.05 25.83
C LYS A 30 4.03 -4.49 26.07
N ASP A 31 2.77 -4.67 26.43
CA ASP A 31 2.20 -5.98 26.73
C ASP A 31 1.29 -6.49 25.61
N LEU A 32 1.00 -7.78 25.68
CA LEU A 32 0.10 -8.46 24.74
C LEU A 32 -1.37 -8.07 24.89
N LEU A 33 -1.79 -7.55 26.06
CA LEU A 33 -3.20 -7.25 26.39
C LEU A 33 -3.44 -5.78 26.78
N TYR A 34 -2.71 -5.27 27.78
CA TYR A 34 -2.81 -3.88 28.23
C TYR A 34 -1.42 -3.37 28.61
N ASP A 35 -0.97 -2.33 27.91
CA ASP A 35 0.34 -1.72 28.19
C ASP A 35 0.39 -1.14 29.63
N ASP A 36 1.30 -1.64 30.46
CA ASP A 36 1.47 -1.16 31.83
C ASP A 36 2.18 0.20 31.89
N LEU A 37 1.66 1.13 32.70
CA LEU A 37 2.30 2.44 32.89
C LEU A 37 3.47 2.32 33.88
N LEU A 38 4.70 2.25 33.36
CA LEU A 38 5.93 2.24 34.16
C LEU A 38 6.12 3.51 34.98
N GLY A 39 5.71 4.67 34.43
CA GLY A 39 5.84 5.95 35.13
C GLY A 39 5.70 7.16 34.23
N ASN A 40 5.79 8.35 34.83
CA ASN A 40 5.69 9.60 34.09
C ASN A 40 6.62 10.69 34.64
N ALA A 41 6.97 11.65 33.79
CA ALA A 41 7.76 12.82 34.12
C ALA A 41 7.33 14.03 33.29
N LEU A 42 7.68 15.24 33.75
CA LEU A 42 7.62 16.46 32.96
C LEU A 42 9.01 16.80 32.43
N THR A 43 9.09 17.28 31.19
CA THR A 43 10.35 17.75 30.64
C THR A 43 10.77 19.08 31.25
N ASP A 44 12.06 19.22 31.59
CA ASP A 44 12.62 20.47 32.12
C ASP A 44 12.87 21.52 31.01
N LYS A 45 13.44 22.68 31.38
CA LYS A 45 13.77 23.77 30.43
C LYS A 45 14.78 23.37 29.34
N SER A 46 15.53 22.29 29.55
CA SER A 46 16.46 21.70 28.59
C SER A 46 15.86 20.45 27.93
N GLY A 47 14.55 20.24 28.04
CA GLY A 47 13.82 19.11 27.47
C GLY A 47 14.11 17.77 28.15
N ARG A 48 14.83 17.75 29.27
CA ARG A 48 15.24 16.51 29.94
C ARG A 48 14.12 15.95 30.78
N PHE A 49 13.99 14.63 30.80
CA PHE A 49 13.08 13.90 31.69
C PHE A 49 13.80 12.73 32.36
N GLU A 50 13.30 12.34 33.54
CA GLU A 50 13.78 11.19 34.29
C GLU A 50 12.60 10.47 34.94
N ILE A 51 12.47 9.17 34.70
CA ILE A 51 11.43 8.30 35.24
C ILE A 51 12.11 7.15 36.00
N ASN A 52 11.79 7.03 37.28
CA ASN A 52 12.25 5.94 38.13
C ASN A 52 11.08 5.00 38.42
N TYR A 53 11.28 3.69 38.25
CA TYR A 53 10.27 2.66 38.46
C TYR A 53 10.90 1.38 39.03
N GLU A 54 10.08 0.47 39.56
CA GLU A 54 10.55 -0.75 40.22
C GLU A 54 10.10 -2.01 39.46
N GLY A 55 10.84 -3.11 39.66
CA GLY A 55 10.55 -4.41 39.04
C GLY A 55 9.08 -4.91 39.08
N PRO A 56 8.26 -4.63 40.11
CA PRO A 56 6.85 -5.01 40.13
C PRO A 56 5.96 -4.27 39.13
N ASP A 57 6.39 -3.12 38.59
CA ASP A 57 5.59 -2.26 37.72
C ASP A 57 5.43 -2.80 36.28
N PHE A 58 6.02 -3.97 35.98
CA PHE A 58 6.01 -4.64 34.66
C PHE A 58 6.10 -6.18 34.74
N ARG A 59 5.88 -6.77 35.94
CA ARG A 59 6.08 -8.22 36.13
C ARG A 59 4.77 -9.00 35.98
N GLU A 60 4.57 -9.58 34.81
CA GLU A 60 3.65 -10.71 34.60
C GLU A 60 4.40 -12.05 34.40
N LEU A 61 3.66 -13.16 34.36
CA LEU A 61 4.12 -14.55 34.53
C LEU A 61 5.30 -15.01 33.63
N PHE A 62 5.70 -14.23 32.63
CA PHE A 62 6.77 -14.58 31.69
C PHE A 62 7.84 -13.49 31.45
N ASP A 63 7.72 -12.28 32.01
CA ASP A 63 8.68 -11.20 31.69
C ASP A 63 9.71 -10.85 32.78
N LYS A 64 10.96 -10.69 32.35
CA LYS A 64 12.11 -10.36 33.22
C LYS A 64 12.64 -8.95 33.03
N ARG A 65 12.27 -8.29 31.93
CA ARG A 65 12.72 -6.94 31.54
C ARG A 65 11.59 -6.23 30.78
N PRO A 66 11.44 -4.91 30.91
CA PRO A 66 10.37 -4.19 30.24
C PRO A 66 10.71 -3.88 28.77
N ASP A 67 9.67 -3.80 27.95
CA ASP A 67 9.61 -3.40 26.56
C ASP A 67 9.12 -1.96 26.44
N ILE A 68 10.05 -1.01 26.51
CA ILE A 68 9.73 0.39 26.78
C ILE A 68 9.30 1.14 25.52
N TYR A 69 8.15 1.82 25.59
CA TYR A 69 7.79 2.90 24.68
C TYR A 69 7.19 4.10 25.41
N PHE A 70 7.03 5.23 24.72
CA PHE A 70 6.57 6.48 25.31
C PHE A 70 5.31 7.01 24.64
N LYS A 71 4.43 7.62 25.45
CA LYS A 71 3.45 8.61 24.97
C LYS A 71 3.85 9.97 25.55
N VAL A 72 4.17 10.92 24.67
CA VAL A 72 4.37 12.32 25.04
C VAL A 72 3.08 13.08 24.83
N MET A 73 2.62 13.76 25.87
CA MET A 73 1.34 14.44 25.92
C MET A 73 1.54 15.95 26.10
N ASP A 74 0.46 16.70 25.84
CA ASP A 74 0.41 18.13 26.12
C ASP A 74 0.61 18.42 27.62
N PRO A 75 0.93 19.68 28.00
CA PRO A 75 1.20 20.03 29.40
C PRO A 75 0.03 19.74 30.37
N LEU A 76 -1.20 19.62 29.85
CA LEU A 76 -2.40 19.31 30.63
C LEU A 76 -2.71 17.80 30.70
N GLY A 77 -1.95 16.98 29.99
CA GLY A 77 -2.14 15.54 29.89
C GLY A 77 -3.44 15.09 29.23
N LYS A 78 -4.09 15.97 28.46
CA LYS A 78 -5.37 15.72 27.78
C LYS A 78 -5.21 15.16 26.38
N ARG A 79 -4.08 15.42 25.73
CA ARG A 79 -3.85 15.02 24.33
C ARG A 79 -2.48 14.38 24.16
N ILE A 80 -2.45 13.23 23.50
CA ILE A 80 -1.19 12.61 23.04
C ILE A 80 -0.65 13.43 21.86
N LEU A 81 0.54 13.98 22.02
CA LEU A 81 1.28 14.68 20.97
C LEU A 81 2.12 13.69 20.16
N HIS A 82 2.81 12.75 20.81
CA HIS A 82 3.69 11.80 20.13
C HIS A 82 3.65 10.43 20.82
N THR A 83 3.78 9.35 20.05
CA THR A 83 3.93 7.99 20.58
C THR A 83 5.11 7.29 19.91
N THR A 84 5.92 6.57 20.69
CA THR A 84 7.01 5.73 20.19
C THR A 84 6.62 4.25 20.18
N SER A 85 5.33 3.93 20.22
CA SER A 85 4.80 2.54 20.23
C SER A 85 5.18 1.69 19.00
N HIS A 86 5.70 2.34 17.96
CA HIS A 86 6.22 1.73 16.73
C HIS A 86 7.73 1.46 16.80
N SER A 87 8.43 2.03 17.78
CA SER A 87 9.88 1.95 18.00
C SER A 87 10.17 1.54 19.44
N VAL A 88 9.54 0.44 19.86
CA VAL A 88 9.64 -0.13 21.21
C VAL A 88 11.07 -0.61 21.44
N ARG A 89 11.61 -0.29 22.62
CA ARG A 89 12.90 -0.84 23.05
C ARG A 89 12.65 -2.13 23.82
N TRP A 90 12.74 -3.23 23.08
CA TRP A 90 12.56 -4.57 23.61
C TRP A 90 13.67 -4.95 24.61
N ASN A 91 13.32 -5.64 25.70
CA ASN A 91 14.22 -6.17 26.72
C ASN A 91 15.15 -5.12 27.37
N ALA A 92 14.60 -3.96 27.73
CA ALA A 92 15.34 -2.80 28.20
C ALA A 92 16.17 -3.07 29.49
N GLY A 93 17.32 -2.39 29.60
CA GLY A 93 18.22 -2.49 30.74
C GLY A 93 17.74 -1.72 31.98
N ALA A 94 18.47 -1.88 33.10
CA ALA A 94 18.16 -1.17 34.36
C ALA A 94 18.39 0.36 34.29
N LYS A 95 19.18 0.83 33.33
CA LYS A 95 19.41 2.24 33.04
C LYS A 95 19.35 2.45 31.53
N GLU A 96 18.41 3.26 31.07
CA GLU A 96 18.21 3.54 29.66
C GLU A 96 18.22 5.03 29.38
N HIS A 97 18.72 5.39 28.19
CA HIS A 97 18.67 6.75 27.68
C HIS A 97 17.88 6.81 26.37
N PHE A 98 17.00 7.79 26.23
CA PHE A 98 16.18 8.01 25.04
C PHE A 98 16.24 9.46 24.56
N GLU A 99 16.35 9.62 23.25
CA GLU A 99 16.10 10.90 22.57
C GLU A 99 14.76 10.79 21.84
N ILE A 100 13.80 11.63 22.21
CA ILE A 100 12.45 11.65 21.64
C ILE A 100 12.32 12.92 20.79
N GLU A 101 12.33 12.74 19.47
CA GLU A 101 12.15 13.82 18.51
C GLU A 101 10.69 13.93 18.09
N ILE A 102 10.01 14.96 18.59
CA ILE A 102 8.62 15.26 18.25
C ILE A 102 8.62 16.24 17.07
N PRO A 103 8.00 15.88 15.94
CA PRO A 103 7.80 16.84 14.87
C PRO A 103 7.03 18.08 15.35
N ALA A 104 7.43 19.27 14.96
CA ALA A 104 6.82 20.57 15.28
C ALA A 104 5.30 20.56 15.08
N HIS A 105 4.92 19.85 14.04
CA HIS A 105 3.58 19.58 13.54
C HIS A 105 2.68 18.91 14.61
N LYS A 106 3.24 18.02 15.45
CA LYS A 106 2.48 17.32 16.49
C LYS A 106 2.31 18.15 17.75
N LEU A 107 3.06 19.24 17.87
CA LEU A 107 3.02 20.11 19.03
C LEU A 107 1.82 21.06 18.92
N PRO A 108 1.33 21.57 20.07
CA PRO A 108 0.38 22.66 20.05
C PRO A 108 0.90 23.81 19.18
N PRO A 109 0.01 24.56 18.49
CA PRO A 109 0.44 25.70 17.69
C PRO A 109 1.31 26.63 18.52
N LYS A 110 2.51 26.95 18.03
CA LYS A 110 3.30 28.05 18.57
C LYS A 110 2.45 29.31 18.42
N LYS A 111 2.26 30.07 19.50
CA LYS A 111 1.53 31.36 19.43
C LYS A 111 2.29 32.39 18.60
N ASP A 112 3.61 32.27 18.54
CA ASP A 112 4.46 33.19 17.82
C ASP A 112 4.71 32.70 16.40
N LEU A 113 4.48 33.60 15.44
CA LEU A 113 4.78 33.37 14.04
C LEU A 113 6.29 33.21 13.84
N THR A 114 6.70 32.08 13.26
CA THR A 114 8.11 31.82 12.93
C THR A 114 8.22 31.45 11.46
N VAL A 115 9.12 32.11 10.74
CA VAL A 115 9.46 31.80 9.34
C VAL A 115 10.91 31.34 9.28
N THR A 116 11.15 30.17 8.69
CA THR A 116 12.48 29.59 8.54
C THR A 116 12.73 29.26 7.08
N LEU A 117 13.89 29.69 6.56
CA LEU A 117 14.39 29.28 5.25
C LEU A 117 15.41 28.16 5.41
N ILE A 118 15.25 27.10 4.63
CA ILE A 118 16.00 25.85 4.75
C ILE A 118 16.48 25.43 3.37
N ASP A 119 17.67 24.84 3.26
CA ASP A 119 18.15 24.19 2.03
C ASP A 119 17.75 22.71 1.94
N ALA A 120 18.07 22.08 0.81
CA ALA A 120 17.85 20.65 0.56
C ALA A 120 18.65 19.70 1.48
N HIS A 121 19.56 20.22 2.30
CA HIS A 121 20.28 19.46 3.33
C HIS A 121 19.68 19.64 4.74
N GLY A 122 18.64 20.45 4.88
CA GLY A 122 17.97 20.74 6.16
C GLY A 122 18.62 21.83 6.98
N LYS A 123 19.58 22.57 6.42
CA LYS A 123 20.28 23.64 7.14
C LYS A 123 19.51 24.94 7.01
N HIS A 124 19.39 25.69 8.11
CA HIS A 124 18.84 27.04 8.07
C HIS A 124 19.76 27.97 7.29
N ARG A 125 19.19 28.79 6.40
CA ARG A 125 19.95 29.68 5.50
C ARG A 125 19.44 31.11 5.56
N SER A 126 20.37 32.05 5.47
CA SER A 126 20.14 33.45 5.12
C SER A 126 20.68 33.81 3.73
N ASP A 127 21.44 32.88 3.15
CA ASP A 127 22.16 32.98 1.89
C ASP A 127 22.16 31.61 1.20
N PHE A 128 21.97 31.63 -0.11
CA PHE A 128 21.88 30.43 -0.95
C PHE A 128 22.88 30.52 -2.09
N GLU A 129 23.50 29.38 -2.42
CA GLU A 129 24.28 29.24 -3.64
C GLU A 129 23.38 28.86 -4.81
N ILE A 130 23.80 29.20 -6.04
CA ILE A 130 23.13 28.73 -7.26
C ILE A 130 23.06 27.20 -7.29
N GLY A 131 21.90 26.68 -7.72
CA GLY A 131 21.58 25.26 -7.76
C GLY A 131 21.07 24.67 -6.44
N GLU A 132 21.14 25.40 -5.31
CA GLU A 132 20.44 24.97 -4.09
C GLU A 132 18.93 25.18 -4.23
N SER A 133 18.13 24.37 -3.54
CA SER A 133 16.67 24.55 -3.49
C SER A 133 16.25 25.35 -2.24
N LEU A 134 15.42 26.38 -2.43
CA LEU A 134 14.82 27.16 -1.36
C LEU A 134 13.59 26.44 -0.80
N MET A 135 13.66 26.05 0.47
CA MET A 135 12.50 25.55 1.22
C MET A 135 12.09 26.56 2.29
N ILE A 136 10.78 26.68 2.50
CA ILE A 136 10.20 27.50 3.58
C ILE A 136 9.46 26.62 4.57
N ASN A 137 9.58 26.95 5.85
CA ASN A 137 8.78 26.40 6.93
C ASN A 137 8.18 27.56 7.73
N ILE A 138 6.87 27.51 7.99
CA ILE A 138 6.19 28.53 8.79
C ILE A 138 5.33 27.88 9.86
N THR A 139 5.43 28.38 11.09
CA THR A 139 4.57 27.98 12.21
C THR A 139 3.88 29.20 12.81
N GLY A 140 2.72 29.02 13.45
CA GLY A 140 1.95 30.11 14.09
C GLY A 140 1.00 30.84 13.16
N LEU A 141 0.61 30.21 12.05
CA LEU A 141 -0.39 30.72 11.11
C LEU A 141 -1.82 30.43 11.61
N ALA A 142 -2.82 31.11 11.06
CA ALA A 142 -4.21 30.65 11.18
C ALA A 142 -4.34 29.25 10.57
N GLN A 143 -5.19 28.41 11.16
CA GLN A 143 -5.36 26.99 10.79
C GLN A 143 -6.19 26.86 9.51
N ASN A 144 -5.86 25.88 8.66
CA ASN A 144 -6.64 25.55 7.44
C ASN A 144 -6.86 26.76 6.52
N ALA A 145 -5.85 27.62 6.38
CA ALA A 145 -5.97 28.89 5.67
C ALA A 145 -4.98 28.97 4.50
N PRO A 146 -5.38 29.53 3.35
CA PRO A 146 -4.47 29.79 2.24
C PRO A 146 -3.59 31.02 2.53
N TYR A 147 -2.36 30.98 2.03
CA TYR A 147 -1.38 32.07 2.11
C TYR A 147 -0.68 32.22 0.76
N HIS A 148 -0.53 33.47 0.30
CA HIS A 148 0.20 33.78 -0.92
C HIS A 148 1.65 34.16 -0.58
N PHE A 149 2.58 33.51 -1.27
CA PHE A 149 4.02 33.70 -1.15
C PHE A 149 4.50 34.41 -2.40
N SER A 150 4.87 35.68 -2.28
CA SER A 150 5.43 36.48 -3.38
C SER A 150 6.94 36.56 -3.23
N LEU A 151 7.68 36.13 -4.26
CA LEU A 151 9.12 36.22 -4.33
C LEU A 151 9.53 37.33 -5.29
N SER A 152 10.30 38.31 -4.82
CA SER A 152 10.79 39.41 -5.65
C SER A 152 12.26 39.77 -5.37
N PRO A 153 13.05 40.20 -6.36
CA PRO A 153 14.33 40.83 -6.10
C PRO A 153 14.11 42.24 -5.54
N GLU A 154 15.07 42.74 -4.76
CA GLU A 154 14.96 44.09 -4.20
C GLU A 154 14.76 45.15 -5.31
N LYS A 155 13.65 45.91 -5.22
CA LYS A 155 13.25 46.99 -6.15
C LYS A 155 13.01 46.55 -7.61
N GLU A 156 12.79 45.25 -7.85
CA GLU A 156 12.44 44.73 -9.16
C GLU A 156 11.05 44.08 -9.16
N ALA A 157 10.55 43.73 -10.34
CA ALA A 157 9.31 42.99 -10.49
C ALA A 157 9.40 41.60 -9.84
N GLU A 158 8.25 41.09 -9.42
CA GLU A 158 8.08 39.74 -8.85
C GLU A 158 8.66 38.67 -9.80
N VAL A 159 9.33 37.67 -9.22
CA VAL A 159 9.80 36.48 -9.95
C VAL A 159 8.65 35.50 -10.15
N PHE A 160 7.93 35.23 -9.07
CA PHE A 160 6.69 34.45 -9.07
C PHE A 160 5.97 34.63 -7.73
N HIS A 161 4.72 34.21 -7.70
CA HIS A 161 3.98 33.95 -6.47
C HIS A 161 3.37 32.55 -6.49
N VAL A 162 3.18 31.95 -5.33
CA VAL A 162 2.45 30.69 -5.17
C VAL A 162 1.52 30.75 -3.95
N THR A 163 0.46 29.96 -3.98
CA THR A 163 -0.48 29.83 -2.86
C THR A 163 -0.25 28.50 -2.14
N LEU A 164 0.04 28.54 -0.84
CA LEU A 164 0.14 27.33 0.00
C LEU A 164 -0.90 27.38 1.12
N ILE A 165 -1.20 26.23 1.72
CA ILE A 165 -2.22 26.12 2.77
C ILE A 165 -1.57 25.69 4.08
N SER A 166 -1.93 26.36 5.16
CA SER A 166 -1.61 25.88 6.51
C SER A 166 -2.54 24.72 6.86
N ASN A 167 -2.01 23.69 7.51
CA ASN A 167 -2.83 22.61 8.04
C ASN A 167 -3.63 23.04 9.30
N ARG A 168 -4.38 22.09 9.89
CA ARG A 168 -5.16 22.24 11.14
C ARG A 168 -4.41 22.76 12.38
N PHE A 169 -3.09 22.82 12.37
CA PHE A 169 -2.23 23.31 13.44
C PHE A 169 -1.56 24.66 13.11
N GLY A 170 -1.88 25.27 11.96
CA GLY A 170 -1.32 26.57 11.59
C GLY A 170 0.15 26.49 11.18
N VAL A 171 0.52 25.41 10.48
CA VAL A 171 1.89 25.16 10.02
C VAL A 171 1.89 24.94 8.50
N ILE A 172 2.87 25.53 7.83
CA ILE A 172 3.29 25.12 6.49
C ILE A 172 4.61 24.40 6.71
N ALA A 173 4.58 23.07 6.54
CA ALA A 173 5.76 22.23 6.69
C ALA A 173 6.84 22.63 5.68
N PRO A 174 8.11 22.19 5.81
CA PRO A 174 9.15 22.47 4.82
C PRO A 174 8.66 22.17 3.39
N THR A 175 8.42 23.22 2.60
CA THR A 175 7.92 23.14 1.23
C THR A 175 8.89 23.87 0.31
N VAL A 176 9.20 23.26 -0.84
CA VAL A 176 10.06 23.87 -1.87
C VAL A 176 9.31 25.04 -2.50
N LEU A 177 9.85 26.26 -2.37
CA LEU A 177 9.32 27.44 -3.06
C LEU A 177 10.02 27.68 -4.39
N TRP A 178 11.34 27.52 -4.42
CA TRP A 178 12.15 27.71 -5.62
C TRP A 178 13.15 26.55 -5.75
N PRO A 179 12.82 25.51 -6.55
CA PRO A 179 13.74 24.41 -6.79
C PRO A 179 14.93 24.91 -7.61
N ASP A 180 16.13 24.38 -7.30
CA ASP A 180 17.37 24.58 -8.05
C ASP A 180 17.60 26.05 -8.46
N ILE A 181 17.69 26.97 -7.48
CA ILE A 181 17.73 28.42 -7.68
C ILE A 181 18.69 28.82 -8.81
N GLY A 182 18.17 29.56 -9.79
CA GLY A 182 18.92 30.05 -10.94
C GLY A 182 19.05 29.06 -12.10
N ILE A 183 18.68 27.79 -11.92
CA ILE A 183 18.80 26.76 -12.95
C ILE A 183 17.41 26.40 -13.50
N GLY A 184 17.28 26.36 -14.83
CA GLY A 184 16.03 25.99 -15.49
C GLY A 184 16.16 25.98 -17.01
N VAL A 185 15.03 26.03 -17.71
CA VAL A 185 15.01 26.10 -19.18
C VAL A 185 15.09 27.57 -19.60
N PRO A 186 16.17 28.01 -20.29
CA PRO A 186 16.30 29.40 -20.72
C PRO A 186 15.10 29.85 -21.57
N GLY A 187 14.55 31.02 -21.22
CA GLY A 187 13.38 31.60 -21.91
C GLY A 187 12.06 30.89 -21.61
N ALA A 188 12.05 29.83 -20.79
CA ALA A 188 10.85 29.07 -20.47
C ALA A 188 10.66 28.67 -19.00
N GLY A 189 11.48 29.21 -18.07
CA GLY A 189 11.35 29.02 -16.61
C GLY A 189 11.32 30.33 -15.83
N GLY A 190 10.97 31.42 -16.51
CA GLY A 190 10.99 32.79 -15.96
C GLY A 190 12.36 33.48 -16.04
N LYS A 191 12.39 34.73 -15.54
CA LYS A 191 13.52 35.67 -15.67
C LYS A 191 14.87 35.17 -15.10
N PHE A 192 14.84 34.26 -14.14
CA PHE A 192 16.03 33.75 -13.45
C PHE A 192 16.22 32.23 -13.65
N ALA A 193 15.84 31.72 -14.82
CA ALA A 193 16.11 30.35 -15.25
C ALA A 193 17.23 30.31 -16.30
N PHE A 194 18.42 29.85 -15.89
CA PHE A 194 19.60 29.75 -16.76
C PHE A 194 20.00 28.28 -16.96
N GLU A 195 20.73 27.99 -18.03
CA GLU A 195 21.17 26.63 -18.33
C GLU A 195 22.34 26.20 -17.43
N THR A 196 23.24 27.14 -17.15
CA THR A 196 24.49 26.85 -16.43
C THR A 196 24.60 27.60 -15.11
N HIS A 197 25.37 27.03 -14.18
CA HIS A 197 25.66 27.65 -12.89
C HIS A 197 26.44 28.96 -13.06
N GLU A 198 27.33 29.04 -14.05
CA GLU A 198 28.16 30.19 -14.34
C GLU A 198 27.32 31.38 -14.83
N GLU A 199 26.37 31.15 -15.75
CA GLU A 199 25.45 32.19 -16.23
C GLU A 199 24.55 32.71 -15.11
N ALA A 200 23.96 31.79 -14.33
CA ALA A 200 23.13 32.14 -13.19
C ALA A 200 23.92 32.94 -12.15
N LEU A 201 25.15 32.53 -11.83
CA LEU A 201 26.00 33.24 -10.88
C LEU A 201 26.35 34.65 -11.38
N ALA A 202 26.72 34.79 -12.66
CA ALA A 202 27.00 36.08 -13.25
C ALA A 202 25.79 37.04 -13.21
N ALA A 203 24.58 36.51 -13.36
CA ALA A 203 23.35 37.29 -13.31
C ALA A 203 22.86 37.61 -11.89
N MET A 204 23.07 36.70 -10.94
CA MET A 204 22.38 36.71 -9.64
C MET A 204 23.27 36.94 -8.42
N ALA A 205 24.59 36.84 -8.52
CA ALA A 205 25.50 37.03 -7.39
C ALA A 205 25.24 38.35 -6.63
N ASN A 206 25.27 38.27 -5.29
CA ASN A 206 24.99 39.38 -4.35
C ASN A 206 23.59 39.99 -4.41
N ARG A 207 22.66 39.43 -5.20
CA ARG A 207 21.27 39.90 -5.20
C ARG A 207 20.55 39.43 -3.94
N THR A 208 19.73 40.31 -3.38
CA THR A 208 18.81 40.01 -2.28
C THR A 208 17.40 39.80 -2.82
N PHE A 209 16.75 38.73 -2.36
CA PHE A 209 15.37 38.40 -2.66
C PHE A 209 14.51 38.51 -1.40
N HIS A 210 13.31 39.05 -1.56
CA HIS A 210 12.29 39.19 -0.54
C HIS A 210 11.19 38.16 -0.75
N ILE A 211 10.76 37.54 0.34
CA ILE A 211 9.59 36.67 0.38
C ILE A 211 8.56 37.37 1.26
N GLU A 212 7.49 37.84 0.63
CA GLU A 212 6.32 38.38 1.32
C GLU A 212 5.25 37.28 1.42
N VAL A 213 4.74 37.06 2.64
CA VAL A 213 3.67 36.10 2.90
C VAL A 213 2.42 36.87 3.29
N THR A 214 1.34 36.72 2.51
CA THR A 214 0.06 37.37 2.76
C THR A 214 -1.05 36.37 3.07
N GLY A 215 -1.89 36.69 4.06
CA GLY A 215 -3.11 35.95 4.41
C GLY A 215 -4.23 36.96 4.67
N ASP A 216 -5.44 36.69 4.22
CA ASP A 216 -6.58 37.63 4.28
C ASP A 216 -6.25 39.04 3.75
N LYS A 217 -5.46 39.09 2.66
CA LYS A 217 -4.98 40.34 2.01
C LYS A 217 -4.10 41.22 2.91
N LYS A 218 -3.53 40.66 3.97
CA LYS A 218 -2.58 41.34 4.86
C LYS A 218 -1.26 40.59 4.84
N THR A 219 -0.16 41.33 4.83
CA THR A 219 1.16 40.75 5.05
C THR A 219 1.23 40.19 6.47
N VAL A 220 1.39 38.87 6.58
CA VAL A 220 1.52 38.17 7.86
C VAL A 220 2.98 37.92 8.20
N ALA A 221 3.84 37.70 7.20
CA ALA A 221 5.25 37.49 7.41
C ALA A 221 6.09 38.08 6.28
N ASN A 222 7.33 38.43 6.60
CA ASN A 222 8.33 38.86 5.63
C ASN A 222 9.67 38.24 5.98
N THR A 223 10.40 37.76 4.97
CA THR A 223 11.78 37.33 5.12
C THR A 223 12.59 37.64 3.87
N ARG A 224 13.90 37.44 3.92
CA ARG A 224 14.80 37.68 2.80
C ARG A 224 15.98 36.71 2.82
N PHE A 225 16.57 36.50 1.65
CA PHE A 225 17.84 35.80 1.51
C PHE A 225 18.70 36.45 0.42
N THR A 226 19.99 36.15 0.42
CA THR A 226 20.96 36.65 -0.57
C THR A 226 21.54 35.51 -1.40
N ILE A 227 21.85 35.75 -2.67
CA ILE A 227 22.61 34.80 -3.49
C ILE A 227 24.10 34.98 -3.22
N SER A 228 24.76 33.91 -2.80
CA SER A 228 26.19 33.90 -2.51
C SER A 228 27.00 34.22 -3.77
N PRO A 229 28.03 35.09 -3.68
CA PRO A 229 28.85 35.48 -4.83
C PRO A 229 29.83 34.41 -5.28
N GLU A 230 30.07 33.39 -4.46
CA GLU A 230 30.97 32.27 -4.73
C GLU A 230 30.26 30.94 -4.47
N GLN A 231 30.65 29.91 -5.20
CA GLN A 231 30.24 28.53 -4.94
C GLN A 231 31.36 27.81 -4.21
N SER A 232 31.32 27.82 -2.89
CA SER A 232 32.44 27.35 -2.05
C SER A 232 32.15 25.98 -1.41
N GLY A 233 30.88 25.60 -1.30
CA GLY A 233 30.47 24.29 -0.81
C GLY A 233 30.90 23.14 -1.72
N THR A 234 31.26 22.00 -1.13
CA THR A 234 31.41 20.73 -1.87
C THR A 234 30.04 20.27 -2.35
N LYS A 235 29.90 20.05 -3.66
CA LYS A 235 28.62 19.66 -4.30
C LYS A 235 28.76 18.35 -5.04
N LEU A 236 27.68 17.57 -5.06
CA LEU A 236 27.53 16.32 -5.78
C LEU A 236 26.14 16.28 -6.40
N TYR A 237 26.02 16.14 -7.70
CA TYR A 237 24.72 16.11 -8.37
C TYR A 237 24.77 15.38 -9.72
N SER A 238 23.60 14.96 -10.20
CA SER A 238 23.43 14.43 -11.55
C SER A 238 23.51 15.55 -12.57
N ALA A 239 24.26 15.35 -13.65
CA ALA A 239 24.55 16.36 -14.65
C ALA A 239 24.58 15.78 -16.06
N SER A 240 24.60 16.65 -17.06
CA SER A 240 24.96 16.30 -18.43
C SER A 240 26.48 16.13 -18.58
N ARG A 241 26.93 15.63 -19.73
CA ARG A 241 28.37 15.62 -20.07
C ARG A 241 29.01 17.02 -20.12
N SER A 242 28.23 18.07 -20.38
CA SER A 242 28.70 19.45 -20.32
C SER A 242 28.75 20.02 -18.90
N GLY A 243 28.25 19.28 -17.90
CA GLY A 243 28.22 19.68 -16.49
C GLY A 243 26.97 20.48 -16.10
N ALA A 244 25.97 20.57 -16.98
CA ALA A 244 24.68 21.18 -16.66
C ALA A 244 23.86 20.27 -15.73
N LEU A 245 23.17 20.82 -14.73
CA LEU A 245 22.38 20.04 -13.79
C LEU A 245 21.27 19.25 -14.51
N GLN A 246 21.18 17.94 -14.28
CA GLN A 246 20.17 17.06 -14.87
C GLN A 246 19.60 16.13 -13.81
N ARG A 247 18.44 16.48 -13.25
CA ARG A 247 17.80 15.65 -12.22
C ARG A 247 16.78 14.65 -12.76
N GLY A 248 16.39 14.76 -14.03
CA GLY A 248 15.50 13.80 -14.71
C GLY A 248 16.20 13.17 -15.91
N LEU A 249 16.21 11.84 -15.97
CA LEU A 249 16.80 11.04 -17.05
C LEU A 249 15.74 10.14 -17.70
N LEU A 250 15.80 9.97 -19.01
CA LEU A 250 14.88 9.15 -19.79
C LEU A 250 15.50 7.80 -20.14
N LEU A 251 14.80 6.72 -19.77
CA LEU A 251 15.19 5.33 -20.00
C LEU A 251 15.47 5.10 -21.49
N GLY A 252 16.58 4.43 -21.78
CA GLY A 252 16.97 4.11 -23.14
C GLY A 252 17.40 5.32 -24.00
N LYS A 253 17.45 6.54 -23.44
CA LYS A 253 17.98 7.73 -24.14
C LYS A 253 19.15 8.38 -23.41
N ASP A 254 19.05 8.50 -22.09
CA ASP A 254 20.03 9.18 -21.27
C ASP A 254 20.98 8.20 -20.56
N GLU A 255 22.05 8.75 -19.99
CA GLU A 255 22.97 8.07 -19.07
C GLU A 255 23.07 8.87 -17.76
N LEU A 256 23.43 8.23 -16.64
CA LEU A 256 23.66 8.96 -15.39
C LEU A 256 25.11 9.44 -15.32
N VAL A 257 25.31 10.74 -15.52
CA VAL A 257 26.60 11.40 -15.27
C VAL A 257 26.55 12.14 -13.94
N VAL A 258 27.60 12.02 -13.14
CA VAL A 258 27.72 12.64 -11.81
C VAL A 258 28.82 13.68 -11.82
N GLN A 259 28.44 14.90 -11.42
CA GLN A 259 29.33 16.03 -11.27
C GLN A 259 29.68 16.22 -9.78
N GLY A 260 30.97 16.21 -9.49
CA GLY A 260 31.50 16.67 -8.21
C GLY A 260 32.17 18.05 -8.36
N LYS A 261 31.95 18.95 -7.41
CA LYS A 261 32.59 20.27 -7.34
C LYS A 261 33.17 20.53 -5.96
N ASN A 262 34.30 21.22 -5.90
CA ASN A 262 34.97 21.66 -4.66
C ASN A 262 35.31 20.51 -3.69
N PHE A 263 35.73 19.36 -4.22
CA PHE A 263 36.34 18.29 -3.42
C PHE A 263 37.78 18.64 -3.05
N GLN A 264 38.33 17.95 -2.05
CA GLN A 264 39.73 18.10 -1.65
C GLN A 264 40.65 17.73 -2.83
N PRO A 265 41.63 18.58 -3.21
CA PRO A 265 42.57 18.25 -4.28
C PRO A 265 43.31 16.94 -4.01
N GLY A 266 43.48 16.12 -5.05
CA GLY A 266 44.14 14.82 -4.91
C GLY A 266 43.30 13.73 -4.20
N ALA A 267 42.03 14.00 -3.87
CA ALA A 267 41.19 13.03 -3.17
C ALA A 267 40.89 11.78 -4.02
N LEU A 268 40.82 10.63 -3.34
CA LEU A 268 40.23 9.40 -3.86
C LEU A 268 38.79 9.32 -3.36
N ILE A 269 37.84 9.11 -4.27
CA ILE A 269 36.41 9.26 -4.00
C ILE A 269 35.66 8.05 -4.53
N ASP A 270 34.96 7.32 -3.66
CA ASP A 270 34.04 6.25 -4.07
C ASP A 270 32.62 6.84 -4.19
N ILE A 271 31.96 6.60 -5.32
CA ILE A 271 30.64 7.15 -5.64
C ILE A 271 29.65 6.01 -5.80
N TYR A 272 28.61 5.99 -4.98
CA TYR A 272 27.57 4.96 -4.99
C TYR A 272 26.24 5.55 -5.47
N LEU A 273 25.53 4.79 -6.31
CA LEU A 273 24.11 5.00 -6.52
C LEU A 273 23.33 4.14 -5.53
N VAL A 274 22.39 4.74 -4.81
CA VAL A 274 21.53 4.03 -3.85
C VAL A 274 20.08 4.33 -4.15
N LYS A 275 19.18 3.43 -3.73
CA LYS A 275 17.75 3.73 -3.75
C LYS A 275 17.52 4.98 -2.91
N ARG A 276 16.68 5.89 -3.42
CA ARG A 276 16.37 7.14 -2.73
C ARG A 276 15.93 6.84 -1.30
N LYS A 277 16.53 7.54 -0.35
CA LYS A 277 16.15 7.50 1.06
C LYS A 277 16.09 8.90 1.61
N PHE A 278 14.96 9.21 2.22
CA PHE A 278 14.79 10.51 2.83
C PHE A 278 15.58 10.64 4.15
N SER A 279 16.14 11.83 4.42
CA SER A 279 16.78 12.16 5.70
C SER A 279 17.96 11.23 6.09
N TRP A 280 18.85 10.93 5.15
CA TRP A 280 20.12 10.23 5.41
C TRP A 280 20.83 10.67 6.72
N ARG A 281 21.09 9.72 7.62
CA ARG A 281 21.76 9.91 8.93
C ARG A 281 23.05 9.12 8.99
N ALA A 282 24.04 9.63 9.73
CA ALA A 282 25.24 8.85 10.01
C ALA A 282 24.86 7.54 10.71
N GLY A 283 25.39 6.41 10.23
CA GLY A 283 25.05 5.06 10.67
C GLY A 283 24.02 4.35 9.77
N ASP A 284 23.30 5.07 8.91
CA ASP A 284 22.36 4.46 7.96
C ASP A 284 23.06 3.48 7.03
N ARG A 285 22.42 2.35 6.74
CA ARG A 285 22.97 1.34 5.84
C ARG A 285 23.05 1.89 4.41
N ILE A 286 24.18 1.66 3.75
CA ILE A 286 24.37 1.93 2.33
C ILE A 286 24.17 0.62 1.57
N GLU A 287 23.16 0.58 0.71
CA GLU A 287 22.85 -0.55 -0.18
C GLU A 287 22.90 -0.04 -1.63
N PRO A 288 24.02 -0.26 -2.34
CA PRO A 288 24.14 0.16 -3.74
C PRO A 288 23.10 -0.54 -4.63
N ILE A 289 22.62 0.18 -5.65
CA ILE A 289 21.84 -0.41 -6.73
C ILE A 289 22.69 -1.45 -7.44
N LEU A 290 22.08 -2.53 -7.94
CA LEU A 290 22.77 -3.57 -8.69
C LEU A 290 22.45 -3.44 -10.19
N ASN A 291 23.45 -3.70 -11.02
CA ASN A 291 23.31 -3.94 -12.45
C ASN A 291 22.66 -5.32 -12.70
N LEU A 292 22.28 -5.59 -13.95
CA LEU A 292 21.69 -6.89 -14.33
C LEU A 292 22.57 -8.10 -14.04
N ASP A 293 23.89 -7.91 -14.05
CA ASP A 293 24.88 -8.94 -13.76
C ASP A 293 25.14 -9.13 -12.26
N GLY A 294 24.44 -8.38 -11.40
CA GLY A 294 24.59 -8.39 -9.95
C GLY A 294 25.73 -7.51 -9.42
N SER A 295 26.46 -6.80 -10.27
CA SER A 295 27.50 -5.85 -9.83
C SER A 295 26.91 -4.56 -9.26
N GLU A 296 27.57 -3.93 -8.28
CA GLU A 296 27.12 -2.66 -7.69
C GLU A 296 27.28 -1.49 -8.69
N VAL A 297 26.29 -0.59 -8.76
CA VAL A 297 26.37 0.68 -9.48
C VAL A 297 27.22 1.66 -8.66
N MET A 298 28.53 1.57 -8.88
CA MET A 298 29.55 2.37 -8.19
C MET A 298 30.75 2.67 -9.10
N THR A 299 31.39 3.82 -8.89
CA THR A 299 32.67 4.15 -9.52
C THR A 299 33.63 4.81 -8.53
N THR A 300 34.93 4.77 -8.81
CA THR A 300 35.96 5.44 -8.02
C THR A 300 36.65 6.50 -8.86
N VAL A 301 36.75 7.73 -8.33
CA VAL A 301 37.44 8.87 -8.95
C VAL A 301 38.68 9.22 -8.16
N GLN A 302 39.82 9.37 -8.85
CA GLN A 302 41.07 9.88 -8.27
C GLN A 302 41.35 11.25 -8.87
N LEU A 303 41.22 12.31 -8.07
CA LEU A 303 41.53 13.67 -8.50
C LEU A 303 43.04 13.88 -8.62
N ALA A 304 43.48 14.71 -9.58
CA ALA A 304 44.86 15.17 -9.64
C ALA A 304 45.17 16.16 -8.49
N PRO A 305 46.45 16.41 -8.13
CA PRO A 305 46.83 17.24 -6.99
C PRO A 305 46.30 18.69 -6.96
N GLN A 306 45.84 19.22 -8.10
CA GLN A 306 45.27 20.58 -8.22
C GLN A 306 43.80 20.56 -8.65
N GLU A 307 43.24 19.38 -8.91
CA GLU A 307 41.89 19.21 -9.43
C GLU A 307 40.90 19.06 -8.27
N LYS A 308 39.79 19.79 -8.33
CA LYS A 308 38.75 19.81 -7.28
C LYS A 308 37.39 19.31 -7.77
N ASN A 309 37.28 19.06 -9.06
CA ASN A 309 36.02 18.81 -9.75
C ASN A 309 36.17 17.58 -10.63
N PHE A 310 35.08 16.84 -10.83
CA PHE A 310 35.05 15.71 -11.76
C PHE A 310 33.67 15.62 -12.42
N ASN A 311 33.60 15.03 -13.61
CA ASN A 311 32.35 14.68 -14.28
C ASN A 311 32.47 13.27 -14.86
N VAL A 312 31.75 12.30 -14.30
CA VAL A 312 31.94 10.87 -14.62
C VAL A 312 30.62 10.15 -14.85
N VAL A 313 30.60 9.19 -15.79
CA VAL A 313 29.43 8.32 -15.98
C VAL A 313 29.39 7.31 -14.83
N LEU A 314 28.30 7.30 -14.08
CA LEU A 314 28.04 6.37 -12.98
C LEU A 314 27.18 5.18 -13.44
N TRP A 315 26.24 5.40 -14.36
CA TRP A 315 25.33 4.35 -14.84
C TRP A 315 25.03 4.52 -16.33
N SER A 316 25.30 3.48 -17.14
CA SER A 316 25.17 3.57 -18.61
C SER A 316 23.72 3.45 -19.09
N GLN A 317 23.48 3.93 -20.31
CA GLN A 317 22.18 3.91 -20.99
C GLN A 317 21.52 2.53 -21.01
N GLU A 318 22.29 1.44 -21.19
CA GLU A 318 21.75 0.08 -21.28
C GLU A 318 21.39 -0.52 -19.91
N GLN A 319 22.07 -0.07 -18.85
CA GLN A 319 21.89 -0.58 -17.48
C GLN A 319 20.86 0.22 -16.68
N LEU A 320 20.58 1.47 -17.07
CA LEU A 320 19.60 2.34 -16.42
C LEU A 320 18.24 1.65 -16.23
N ARG A 321 17.65 1.84 -15.05
CA ARG A 321 16.29 1.39 -14.72
C ARG A 321 15.49 2.56 -14.16
N THR A 322 14.18 2.50 -14.34
CA THR A 322 13.28 3.49 -13.78
C THR A 322 13.36 3.50 -12.26
N GLY A 323 13.25 4.68 -11.66
CA GLY A 323 13.29 4.83 -10.21
C GLY A 323 13.77 6.19 -9.76
N SER A 324 13.73 6.39 -8.44
CA SER A 324 14.30 7.54 -7.75
C SER A 324 15.54 7.11 -7.00
N TYR A 325 16.64 7.84 -7.15
CA TYR A 325 17.94 7.49 -6.59
C TYR A 325 18.62 8.67 -5.90
N ASP A 326 19.48 8.34 -4.93
CA ASP A 326 20.42 9.28 -4.32
C ASP A 326 21.85 8.91 -4.68
N ILE A 327 22.72 9.92 -4.72
CA ILE A 327 24.13 9.77 -5.04
C ILE A 327 24.93 10.02 -3.76
N LEU A 328 25.79 9.08 -3.40
CA LEU A 328 26.66 9.16 -2.23
C LEU A 328 28.11 9.23 -2.68
N ALA A 329 28.90 10.13 -2.13
CA ALA A 329 30.34 10.19 -2.33
C ALA A 329 31.09 10.06 -1.00
N ARG A 330 32.05 9.13 -0.97
CA ARG A 330 32.95 8.89 0.15
C ARG A 330 34.37 9.27 -0.24
N VAL A 331 34.91 10.29 0.42
CA VAL A 331 36.34 10.59 0.34
C VAL A 331 37.08 9.57 1.21
N THR A 332 38.04 8.85 0.62
CA THR A 332 38.75 7.72 1.24
C THR A 332 40.24 7.72 0.87
N THR A 333 41.00 6.76 1.39
CA THR A 333 42.34 6.42 0.89
C THR A 333 42.42 4.93 0.50
N LEU A 334 43.44 4.56 -0.29
CA LEU A 334 43.54 3.22 -0.90
C LEU A 334 43.64 2.08 0.13
N HIS A 335 44.17 2.36 1.33
CA HIS A 335 44.41 1.39 2.41
C HIS A 335 43.56 1.67 3.66
N GLU A 336 42.50 2.46 3.55
CA GLU A 336 41.64 2.76 4.69
C GLU A 336 40.86 1.50 5.13
N TYR A 337 41.07 1.08 6.39
CA TYR A 337 40.46 -0.14 6.96
C TYR A 337 38.93 -0.18 6.81
N LEU A 338 38.27 0.97 6.96
CA LEU A 338 36.81 1.07 6.92
C LEU A 338 36.26 1.41 5.52
N ARG A 339 37.09 1.49 4.46
CA ARG A 339 36.63 1.92 3.11
C ARG A 339 35.38 1.17 2.66
N GLY A 340 35.35 -0.15 2.89
CA GLY A 340 34.24 -1.04 2.53
C GLY A 340 33.01 -1.00 3.47
N GLU A 341 33.03 -0.21 4.54
CA GLU A 341 31.93 -0.13 5.51
C GLU A 341 30.62 0.32 4.82
N ARG A 342 29.55 -0.48 4.95
CA ARG A 342 28.23 -0.23 4.38
C ARG A 342 27.33 0.60 5.31
N LYS A 343 27.90 1.65 5.89
CA LYS A 343 27.19 2.63 6.73
C LYS A 343 27.60 4.05 6.34
N LEU A 344 26.64 4.96 6.31
CA LEU A 344 26.87 6.36 6.02
C LEU A 344 27.67 7.01 7.14
N ARG A 345 28.74 7.72 6.79
CA ARG A 345 29.59 8.45 7.73
C ARG A 345 29.16 9.90 7.80
N LYS A 346 29.50 10.56 8.90
CA LYS A 346 29.27 12.01 9.04
C LYS A 346 30.02 12.84 7.99
N ALA A 347 31.14 12.34 7.47
CA ALA A 347 31.95 12.99 6.45
C ALA A 347 31.58 12.56 5.02
N ASP A 348 30.71 11.56 4.83
CA ASP A 348 30.22 11.20 3.51
C ASP A 348 29.31 12.31 2.98
N ILE A 349 29.37 12.54 1.69
CA ILE A 349 28.58 13.54 0.99
C ILE A 349 27.39 12.83 0.36
N VAL A 350 26.19 13.37 0.60
CA VAL A 350 24.96 12.95 -0.07
C VAL A 350 24.55 14.11 -0.97
N SER A 351 24.23 13.83 -2.23
CA SER A 351 23.81 14.86 -3.19
C SER A 351 22.68 15.74 -2.66
N ASP A 352 21.64 15.14 -2.07
CA ASP A 352 20.56 15.85 -1.39
C ASP A 352 20.00 15.01 -0.24
N ARG A 353 19.39 15.64 0.78
CA ARG A 353 18.77 14.92 1.91
C ARG A 353 17.25 15.05 1.95
N PHE A 354 16.74 16.20 1.52
CA PHE A 354 15.32 16.53 1.55
C PHE A 354 14.61 16.38 0.19
N ILE A 355 15.37 16.40 -0.91
CA ILE A 355 14.87 16.19 -2.27
C ILE A 355 15.60 15.02 -2.92
N THR A 356 14.98 14.37 -3.90
CA THR A 356 15.61 13.30 -4.70
C THR A 356 16.72 13.87 -5.57
N SER A 357 17.81 13.13 -5.65
CA SER A 357 19.00 13.53 -6.40
C SER A 357 18.82 13.36 -7.90
N VAL A 358 18.30 12.20 -8.32
CA VAL A 358 17.97 11.90 -9.72
C VAL A 358 16.78 10.97 -9.84
N VAL A 359 15.92 11.23 -10.82
CA VAL A 359 14.79 10.38 -11.21
C VAL A 359 15.04 9.87 -12.62
N VAL A 360 14.99 8.56 -12.79
CA VAL A 360 15.03 7.89 -14.10
C VAL A 360 13.61 7.49 -14.44
N ARG A 361 13.11 7.97 -15.58
CA ARG A 361 11.73 7.79 -16.03
C ARG A 361 11.68 7.01 -17.33
N ASP A 362 10.57 6.32 -17.56
CA ASP A 362 10.25 5.80 -18.89
C ASP A 362 9.65 6.92 -19.77
N ASP A 363 9.40 6.62 -21.04
CA ASP A 363 8.65 7.51 -21.91
C ASP A 363 7.25 7.75 -21.32
N ILE A 364 6.89 9.02 -21.13
CA ILE A 364 5.59 9.43 -20.60
C ILE A 364 4.42 8.91 -21.43
N PHE A 365 4.63 8.60 -22.71
CA PHE A 365 3.61 7.96 -23.54
C PHE A 365 3.29 6.52 -23.10
N HIS A 366 4.23 5.80 -22.45
CA HIS A 366 3.95 4.51 -21.80
C HIS A 366 3.12 4.65 -20.52
N TYR A 367 3.07 5.85 -19.91
CA TYR A 367 2.22 6.09 -18.73
C TYR A 367 0.75 6.34 -19.07
N LYS A 368 0.44 6.66 -20.33
CA LYS A 368 -0.91 7.06 -20.72
C LYS A 368 -1.89 5.87 -20.67
N PRO A 369 -3.06 6.01 -20.03
CA PRO A 369 -4.02 4.93 -19.94
C PRO A 369 -4.75 4.65 -21.25
N ILE A 370 -4.94 5.68 -22.10
CA ILE A 370 -5.54 5.54 -23.42
C ILE A 370 -4.42 5.64 -24.45
N HIS A 371 -4.21 4.57 -25.22
CA HIS A 371 -3.19 4.54 -26.27
C HIS A 371 -3.46 5.66 -27.30
N GLN A 372 -2.43 6.45 -27.61
CA GLN A 372 -2.52 7.67 -28.46
C GLN A 372 -3.48 8.76 -27.95
N GLY A 373 -4.02 8.61 -26.74
CA GLY A 373 -4.89 9.58 -26.12
C GLY A 373 -4.16 10.84 -25.67
N CYS A 374 -4.88 11.96 -25.72
CA CYS A 374 -4.37 13.24 -25.24
C CYS A 374 -4.66 13.50 -23.74
N VAL A 375 -5.51 12.72 -23.08
CA VAL A 375 -5.82 12.93 -21.66
C VAL A 375 -4.66 12.45 -20.77
N MET A 376 -4.14 13.34 -19.92
CA MET A 376 -3.09 13.04 -18.94
C MET A 376 -3.70 12.53 -17.62
N ALA A 377 -4.34 11.36 -17.68
CA ALA A 377 -4.87 10.69 -16.50
C ALA A 377 -3.80 9.82 -15.84
N THR A 378 -3.65 9.93 -14.52
CA THR A 378 -2.75 9.15 -13.66
C THR A 378 -3.55 8.59 -12.47
N LYS A 379 -3.05 7.57 -11.77
CA LYS A 379 -3.63 7.04 -10.52
C LYS A 379 -2.89 7.50 -9.27
N GLU A 380 -1.81 8.25 -9.46
CA GLU A 380 -0.80 8.52 -8.44
C GLU A 380 -0.55 10.04 -8.36
N ILE A 381 -1.58 10.81 -7.96
CA ILE A 381 -1.35 12.19 -7.50
C ILE A 381 -1.75 12.34 -6.04
N ALA A 382 -2.86 11.73 -5.62
CA ALA A 382 -3.23 11.73 -4.22
C ALA A 382 -2.20 10.96 -3.38
N ALA A 383 -1.72 11.58 -2.31
CA ALA A 383 -0.65 11.03 -1.48
C ALA A 383 -0.82 11.40 -0.01
N THR A 384 -0.13 10.63 0.83
CA THR A 384 0.12 10.99 2.23
C THR A 384 1.56 11.50 2.37
N MET A 385 1.73 12.49 3.25
CA MET A 385 3.03 12.81 3.81
C MET A 385 2.99 12.57 5.32
N LEU A 386 3.90 11.77 5.84
CA LEU A 386 4.13 11.69 7.27
C LEU A 386 4.80 12.99 7.70
N TRP A 387 4.07 13.75 8.51
CA TRP A 387 4.21 15.19 8.59
C TRP A 387 5.55 15.58 9.31
N GLY A 388 6.12 16.77 9.04
CA GLY A 388 7.22 17.40 9.81
C GLY A 388 8.69 17.18 9.39
N VAL A 389 9.02 16.16 8.64
CA VAL A 389 10.27 16.09 7.84
C VAL A 389 9.84 15.25 6.65
N PRO A 390 10.05 15.64 5.37
CA PRO A 390 9.44 14.94 4.24
C PRO A 390 9.78 13.43 4.10
N GLU A 391 9.30 12.56 4.98
CA GLU A 391 9.24 11.12 4.73
C GLU A 391 8.58 10.89 3.37
N GLU A 392 9.05 9.84 2.69
CA GLU A 392 8.76 9.51 1.30
C GLU A 392 7.27 9.74 0.96
N VAL A 393 7.01 10.53 -0.09
CA VAL A 393 5.66 10.68 -0.64
C VAL A 393 5.12 9.28 -0.89
N LYS A 394 4.01 8.97 -0.23
CA LYS A 394 3.36 7.68 -0.39
C LYS A 394 2.02 7.90 -1.08
N TYR A 395 1.98 7.55 -2.36
CA TYR A 395 0.74 7.54 -3.12
C TYR A 395 -0.27 6.60 -2.49
N THR A 396 -1.48 7.10 -2.35
CA THR A 396 -2.61 6.31 -1.88
C THR A 396 -3.89 6.97 -2.33
N ASN A 397 -4.87 6.16 -2.66
CA ASN A 397 -6.21 6.61 -2.98
C ASN A 397 -7.16 6.50 -1.77
N ASN A 398 -6.69 6.14 -0.57
CA ASN A 398 -7.55 5.90 0.59
C ASN A 398 -7.13 6.71 1.81
N PHE A 399 -7.97 7.67 2.21
CA PHE A 399 -7.72 8.58 3.31
C PHE A 399 -8.79 8.39 4.39
N PRO A 400 -8.45 7.81 5.55
CA PRO A 400 -9.34 7.83 6.70
C PRO A 400 -9.74 9.26 7.07
N LYS A 401 -10.97 9.46 7.56
CA LYS A 401 -11.41 10.75 8.10
C LYS A 401 -10.38 11.33 9.06
N GLY A 402 -10.08 12.61 8.90
CA GLY A 402 -9.12 13.35 9.71
C GLY A 402 -7.65 13.14 9.35
N THR A 403 -7.35 12.48 8.22
CA THR A 403 -5.99 12.39 7.65
C THR A 403 -5.79 13.45 6.58
N ASP A 404 -4.66 14.14 6.60
CA ASP A 404 -4.38 15.19 5.60
C ASP A 404 -4.15 14.58 4.20
N VAL A 405 -4.75 15.19 3.17
CA VAL A 405 -4.58 14.80 1.77
C VAL A 405 -3.55 15.72 1.14
N TRP A 406 -2.49 15.11 0.61
CA TRP A 406 -1.48 15.78 -0.19
C TRP A 406 -1.68 15.43 -1.66
N ALA A 407 -1.31 16.36 -2.53
CA ALA A 407 -1.07 16.08 -3.94
C ALA A 407 0.44 16.01 -4.16
N ALA A 408 0.89 15.10 -5.02
CA ALA A 408 2.28 15.00 -5.39
C ALA A 408 2.40 14.56 -6.85
N LEU A 409 3.19 15.27 -7.66
CA LEU A 409 3.41 14.88 -9.05
C LEU A 409 4.74 14.19 -9.19
N ASP A 410 4.71 12.92 -9.61
CA ASP A 410 5.92 12.20 -9.99
C ASP A 410 6.62 12.97 -11.13
N PRO A 411 7.87 13.42 -10.96
CA PRO A 411 8.64 13.99 -12.07
C PRO A 411 8.71 13.08 -13.31
N ALA A 412 8.65 11.76 -13.12
CA ALA A 412 8.58 10.79 -14.21
C ALA A 412 7.30 10.94 -15.04
N GLY A 413 6.18 11.29 -14.38
CA GLY A 413 4.87 11.50 -14.99
C GLY A 413 4.63 12.92 -15.53
N LEU A 414 5.61 13.83 -15.43
CA LEU A 414 5.50 15.19 -15.99
C LEU A 414 6.04 15.28 -17.42
N MET A 415 5.28 15.91 -18.31
CA MET A 415 5.75 16.23 -19.66
C MET A 415 7.00 17.13 -19.59
N PRO A 416 8.00 16.97 -20.48
CA PRO A 416 9.19 17.84 -20.46
C PRO A 416 8.85 19.35 -20.49
N GLY A 417 7.84 19.75 -21.26
CA GLY A 417 7.38 21.14 -21.34
C GLY A 417 6.50 21.60 -20.17
N ALA A 418 6.24 20.73 -19.20
CA ALA A 418 5.53 21.06 -17.96
C ALA A 418 6.50 21.43 -16.83
N ILE A 419 7.81 21.21 -16.98
CA ILE A 419 8.84 21.48 -15.97
C ILE A 419 9.07 22.99 -15.83
N GLY A 420 9.17 23.48 -14.60
CA GLY A 420 9.43 24.90 -14.30
C GLY A 420 8.20 25.80 -14.44
N LYS A 421 7.03 25.23 -14.72
CA LYS A 421 5.76 25.95 -14.84
C LYS A 421 5.02 25.98 -13.53
N LYS A 422 4.21 27.03 -13.33
CA LYS A 422 3.27 27.08 -12.21
C LYS A 422 2.03 26.25 -12.56
N VAL A 423 1.53 25.54 -11.57
CA VAL A 423 0.28 24.77 -11.65
C VAL A 423 -0.59 25.06 -10.45
N LYS A 424 -1.90 24.84 -10.60
CA LYS A 424 -2.86 24.92 -9.51
C LYS A 424 -3.56 23.58 -9.30
N PHE A 425 -3.74 23.18 -8.05
CA PHE A 425 -4.42 21.94 -7.72
C PHE A 425 -5.88 22.20 -7.36
N TYR A 426 -6.77 21.28 -7.74
CA TYR A 426 -8.17 21.28 -7.33
C TYR A 426 -8.54 19.90 -6.80
N VAL A 427 -9.08 19.87 -5.58
CA VAL A 427 -9.83 18.71 -5.07
C VAL A 427 -11.30 18.92 -5.40
N ILE A 428 -11.90 18.07 -6.21
CA ILE A 428 -13.32 18.17 -6.62
C ILE A 428 -14.08 16.90 -6.22
N PRO A 429 -15.42 16.92 -6.07
CA PRO A 429 -16.19 15.68 -6.00
C PRO A 429 -15.94 14.83 -7.25
N HIS A 430 -15.86 13.50 -7.09
CA HIS A 430 -15.63 12.61 -8.23
C HIS A 430 -16.72 12.80 -9.30
N LYS A 431 -16.30 13.04 -10.54
CA LYS A 431 -17.20 13.19 -11.68
C LYS A 431 -17.26 11.91 -12.49
N SER A 432 -18.48 11.46 -12.76
CA SER A 432 -18.74 10.41 -13.74
C SER A 432 -18.34 10.85 -15.16
N PRO A 433 -18.17 9.90 -16.10
CA PRO A 433 -17.88 10.20 -17.51
C PRO A 433 -18.93 11.14 -18.16
N GLY A 434 -20.19 11.00 -17.76
CA GLY A 434 -21.27 11.88 -18.21
C GLY A 434 -21.11 13.31 -17.70
N GLU A 435 -20.71 13.48 -16.43
CA GLU A 435 -20.46 14.80 -15.84
C GLU A 435 -19.25 15.49 -16.45
N TRP A 436 -18.17 14.75 -16.72
CA TRP A 436 -17.02 15.28 -17.48
C TRP A 436 -17.40 15.73 -18.88
N SER A 437 -18.31 15.00 -19.54
CA SER A 437 -18.80 15.37 -20.87
C SER A 437 -19.69 16.62 -20.86
N MET A 438 -20.37 16.90 -19.74
CA MET A 438 -21.23 18.07 -19.58
C MET A 438 -20.45 19.33 -19.15
N SER A 439 -19.39 19.19 -18.35
CA SER A 439 -18.68 20.34 -17.79
C SER A 439 -17.24 20.01 -17.37
N SER A 440 -16.28 20.72 -17.96
CA SER A 440 -14.88 20.74 -17.54
C SER A 440 -14.59 21.62 -16.32
N SER A 441 -15.57 22.40 -15.83
CA SER A 441 -15.34 23.34 -14.73
C SER A 441 -14.82 22.69 -13.44
N LEU A 442 -13.89 23.36 -12.78
CA LEU A 442 -13.25 22.95 -11.55
C LEU A 442 -13.77 23.81 -10.39
N VAL A 443 -14.44 23.16 -9.44
CA VAL A 443 -14.91 23.80 -8.22
C VAL A 443 -14.43 22.98 -7.04
N SER A 444 -13.48 23.55 -6.30
CA SER A 444 -12.89 22.86 -5.18
C SER A 444 -13.88 22.61 -4.05
N VAL A 445 -13.77 21.45 -3.41
CA VAL A 445 -14.60 21.11 -2.24
C VAL A 445 -14.33 22.08 -1.09
N PRO A 446 -15.36 22.50 -0.34
CA PRO A 446 -15.18 23.38 0.80
C PRO A 446 -14.15 22.85 1.81
N GLY A 447 -13.18 23.68 2.19
CA GLY A 447 -12.11 23.32 3.13
C GLY A 447 -10.85 22.72 2.48
N SER A 448 -10.89 22.39 1.19
CA SER A 448 -9.66 22.29 0.38
C SER A 448 -9.23 23.70 -0.03
N GLY A 449 -7.93 23.95 -0.20
CA GLY A 449 -7.41 25.32 -0.39
C GLY A 449 -6.76 25.62 -1.73
N SER A 450 -6.93 24.75 -2.72
CA SER A 450 -6.46 24.90 -4.10
C SER A 450 -5.05 25.51 -4.25
N PRO A 451 -4.01 24.84 -3.70
CA PRO A 451 -2.65 25.40 -3.67
C PRO A 451 -2.04 25.48 -5.06
N GLU A 452 -0.98 26.26 -5.18
CA GLU A 452 -0.18 26.42 -6.39
C GLU A 452 1.28 26.08 -6.07
N ILE A 453 1.98 25.48 -7.03
CA ILE A 453 3.42 25.21 -6.92
C ILE A 453 4.09 25.47 -8.27
N ILE A 454 5.42 25.50 -8.26
CA ILE A 454 6.24 25.41 -9.47
C ILE A 454 6.71 23.97 -9.61
N THR A 455 6.43 23.35 -10.75
CA THR A 455 6.84 21.99 -11.04
C THR A 455 8.36 21.89 -11.21
N SER A 456 8.91 20.75 -10.82
CA SER A 456 10.34 20.49 -10.77
C SER A 456 10.67 19.13 -11.41
N PRO A 457 11.81 19.00 -12.10
CA PRO A 457 12.32 17.71 -12.54
C PRO A 457 13.06 16.97 -11.42
N SER A 458 13.24 17.60 -10.25
CA SER A 458 14.11 17.12 -9.19
C SER A 458 13.54 15.91 -8.46
N CYS A 459 12.38 16.10 -7.85
CA CYS A 459 11.77 15.07 -7.03
C CYS A 459 10.28 15.29 -6.82
N VAL A 460 9.60 14.19 -6.48
CA VAL A 460 8.18 14.20 -6.13
C VAL A 460 7.86 15.15 -4.97
N ASN A 461 8.75 15.30 -3.99
CA ASN A 461 8.53 16.19 -2.84
C ASN A 461 8.57 17.68 -3.22
N SER A 462 9.37 18.05 -4.23
CA SER A 462 9.35 19.40 -4.81
C SER A 462 8.04 19.68 -5.53
N ASN A 463 7.37 18.62 -5.97
CA ASN A 463 6.09 18.66 -6.68
C ASN A 463 4.90 18.34 -5.77
N ALA A 464 5.08 18.38 -4.44
CA ALA A 464 4.08 17.96 -3.50
C ALA A 464 3.60 19.10 -2.60
N THR A 465 2.29 19.14 -2.36
CA THR A 465 1.64 20.20 -1.59
C THR A 465 0.40 19.68 -0.87
N LEU A 466 0.10 20.26 0.29
CA LEU A 466 -1.10 19.93 1.06
C LEU A 466 -2.30 20.50 0.31
N VAL A 467 -3.28 19.67 -0.04
CA VAL A 467 -4.48 20.10 -0.80
C VAL A 467 -5.73 20.15 0.06
N TRP A 468 -5.84 19.28 1.07
CA TRP A 468 -6.99 19.24 1.97
C TRP A 468 -6.57 18.75 3.36
N SER A 469 -6.65 19.63 4.36
CA SER A 469 -6.35 19.25 5.74
C SER A 469 -7.59 18.69 6.45
N ASN A 470 -7.41 17.56 7.13
CA ASN A 470 -8.40 16.98 8.03
C ASN A 470 -9.84 16.81 7.45
N PRO A 471 -10.03 16.23 6.25
CA PRO A 471 -11.35 15.96 5.69
C PRO A 471 -12.19 15.09 6.62
N GLN A 472 -13.45 15.48 6.83
CA GLN A 472 -14.41 14.74 7.68
C GLN A 472 -15.51 14.06 6.86
N GLN A 473 -15.73 14.53 5.63
CA GLN A 473 -16.80 14.05 4.78
C GLN A 473 -16.33 12.83 3.99
N ALA A 474 -16.89 11.66 4.30
CA ALA A 474 -16.69 10.48 3.50
C ALA A 474 -17.22 10.71 2.07
N GLY A 475 -16.50 10.20 1.07
CA GLY A 475 -16.85 10.40 -0.32
C GLY A 475 -15.76 9.99 -1.29
N LYS A 476 -16.08 10.12 -2.57
CA LYS A 476 -15.19 9.90 -3.72
C LYS A 476 -14.83 11.26 -4.30
N TYR A 477 -13.56 11.51 -4.55
CA TYR A 477 -13.02 12.79 -4.99
C TYR A 477 -12.01 12.60 -6.11
N ASP A 478 -11.87 13.63 -6.94
CA ASP A 478 -10.84 13.70 -7.98
C ASP A 478 -9.86 14.82 -7.64
N LEU A 479 -8.63 14.66 -8.12
CA LEU A 479 -7.58 15.65 -7.98
C LEU A 479 -7.09 16.08 -9.36
N VAL A 480 -7.27 17.37 -9.66
CA VAL A 480 -6.92 17.96 -10.96
C VAL A 480 -5.74 18.92 -10.79
N VAL A 481 -4.83 18.89 -11.77
CA VAL A 481 -3.71 19.81 -11.92
C VAL A 481 -3.98 20.67 -13.13
N ASP A 482 -4.30 21.93 -12.86
CA ASP A 482 -4.64 22.98 -13.82
C ASP A 482 -3.37 23.75 -14.20
N PHE A 483 -2.99 23.67 -15.47
CA PHE A 483 -1.90 24.43 -16.08
C PHE A 483 -2.37 25.79 -16.63
N GLY A 484 -3.67 26.06 -16.62
CA GLY A 484 -4.31 27.31 -17.01
C GLY A 484 -3.89 27.77 -18.39
N ASN A 485 -3.45 29.03 -18.49
CA ASN A 485 -2.91 29.60 -19.72
C ASN A 485 -1.61 28.94 -20.23
N ASN A 486 -1.04 27.96 -19.51
CA ASN A 486 0.16 27.19 -19.87
C ASN A 486 1.39 28.06 -20.15
N ASP A 487 1.47 29.24 -19.52
CA ASP A 487 2.58 30.18 -19.69
C ASP A 487 3.89 29.55 -19.18
N PRO A 488 4.99 29.64 -19.95
CA PRO A 488 6.27 29.14 -19.49
C PRO A 488 6.91 30.01 -18.39
N ASP A 489 6.49 31.25 -18.20
CA ASP A 489 6.92 32.08 -17.07
C ASP A 489 5.93 31.94 -15.89
N PRO A 490 6.34 31.37 -14.74
CA PRO A 490 5.50 31.31 -13.55
C PRO A 490 4.93 32.66 -13.11
N ALA A 491 5.58 33.78 -13.40
CA ALA A 491 5.05 35.11 -13.06
C ALA A 491 3.74 35.43 -13.79
N HIS A 492 3.51 34.86 -14.98
CA HIS A 492 2.38 35.16 -15.86
C HIS A 492 1.29 34.08 -15.86
N PHE A 493 1.41 33.07 -15.00
CA PHE A 493 0.40 32.03 -14.85
C PHE A 493 -0.96 32.60 -14.48
N VAL A 494 -2.00 32.16 -15.18
CA VAL A 494 -3.40 32.44 -14.87
C VAL A 494 -4.18 31.13 -14.95
N ALA A 495 -4.68 30.66 -13.80
CA ALA A 495 -5.62 29.55 -13.75
C ALA A 495 -6.95 29.94 -14.41
N ASP A 496 -7.54 29.02 -15.17
CA ASP A 496 -8.83 29.23 -15.83
C ASP A 496 -9.99 28.48 -15.16
N GLY A 497 -9.69 27.56 -14.23
CA GLY A 497 -10.70 26.78 -13.52
C GLY A 497 -11.46 25.80 -14.41
N SER A 498 -10.83 25.34 -15.50
CA SER A 498 -11.30 24.28 -16.39
C SER A 498 -10.34 23.11 -16.35
N PHE A 499 -10.81 21.92 -16.75
CA PHE A 499 -9.96 20.78 -17.07
C PHE A 499 -9.80 20.69 -18.60
N ASP A 500 -8.60 20.99 -19.09
CA ASP A 500 -8.28 21.18 -20.50
C ASP A 500 -7.16 20.22 -21.00
N PRO A 501 -7.51 18.97 -21.36
CA PRO A 501 -6.59 18.05 -22.01
C PRO A 501 -6.06 18.59 -23.35
N PRO A 502 -4.77 18.37 -23.72
CA PRO A 502 -3.78 17.57 -23.01
C PRO A 502 -2.96 18.32 -21.96
N ALA A 503 -3.23 19.61 -21.73
CA ALA A 503 -2.41 20.43 -20.84
C ALA A 503 -2.55 19.95 -19.39
N ASP A 504 -3.79 19.77 -18.96
CA ASP A 504 -4.09 19.42 -17.57
C ASP A 504 -3.94 17.95 -17.26
N MET A 505 -3.58 17.66 -16.01
CA MET A 505 -3.44 16.32 -15.47
C MET A 505 -4.53 16.03 -14.44
N ILE A 506 -4.87 14.76 -14.28
CA ILE A 506 -5.95 14.37 -13.37
C ILE A 506 -5.72 12.97 -12.79
N ASP A 507 -6.00 12.85 -11.50
CA ASP A 507 -6.26 11.60 -10.79
C ASP A 507 -7.76 11.54 -10.51
N GLY A 508 -8.50 10.75 -11.30
CA GLY A 508 -9.97 10.80 -11.27
C GLY A 508 -10.74 10.64 -12.58
N TYR A 509 -10.06 10.61 -13.73
CA TYR A 509 -10.75 10.60 -15.03
C TYR A 509 -11.25 9.21 -15.47
N LEU A 510 -10.46 8.17 -15.15
CA LEU A 510 -10.73 6.78 -15.51
C LEU A 510 -10.96 5.87 -14.30
N ASN A 511 -10.90 6.45 -13.10
CA ASN A 511 -11.10 5.83 -11.80
C ASN A 511 -11.53 6.94 -10.83
N VAL A 512 -11.91 6.59 -9.62
CA VAL A 512 -11.98 7.57 -8.53
C VAL A 512 -10.56 7.99 -8.18
N GLY A 513 -10.28 9.30 -8.08
CA GLY A 513 -8.94 9.78 -7.73
C GLY A 513 -8.54 9.34 -6.33
N PHE A 514 -9.33 9.72 -5.33
CA PHE A 514 -9.18 9.22 -3.97
C PHE A 514 -10.50 9.19 -3.20
N TYR A 515 -10.46 8.49 -2.08
CA TYR A 515 -11.57 8.23 -1.19
C TYR A 515 -11.27 8.83 0.17
N VAL A 516 -12.25 9.51 0.75
CA VAL A 516 -12.29 9.74 2.20
C VAL A 516 -13.20 8.69 2.80
N THR A 517 -12.67 7.84 3.68
CA THR A 517 -13.38 6.65 4.19
C THR A 517 -13.43 6.61 5.71
N ASP A 518 -14.34 5.78 6.23
CA ASP A 518 -14.15 5.21 7.56
C ASP A 518 -13.17 4.03 7.43
N ASP A 519 -12.09 4.03 8.20
CA ASP A 519 -11.12 2.94 8.18
C ASP A 519 -11.68 1.71 8.90
N PRO A 520 -11.95 0.59 8.20
CA PRO A 520 -12.52 -0.61 8.81
C PRO A 520 -11.56 -1.33 9.76
N SER A 521 -10.27 -0.98 9.75
CA SER A 521 -9.26 -1.55 10.66
C SER A 521 -9.12 -0.81 11.99
N VAL A 522 -9.77 0.35 12.14
CA VAL A 522 -9.84 1.08 13.41
C VAL A 522 -11.05 0.60 14.21
N PRO A 523 -10.98 0.43 15.54
CA PRO A 523 -12.13 0.07 16.35
C PRO A 523 -13.32 1.01 16.14
N GLY A 524 -14.51 0.43 16.09
CA GLY A 524 -15.76 1.16 15.91
C GLY A 524 -16.22 1.89 17.18
N PRO A 525 -17.34 2.62 17.10
CA PRO A 525 -17.77 3.54 18.15
C PRO A 525 -18.44 2.86 19.36
N TYR A 526 -18.80 1.57 19.27
CA TYR A 526 -19.46 0.88 20.37
C TYR A 526 -18.46 0.48 21.46
N ALA A 527 -18.86 0.64 22.73
CA ALA A 527 -18.21 -0.06 23.82
C ALA A 527 -18.42 -1.57 23.66
N VAL A 528 -17.49 -2.38 24.16
CA VAL A 528 -17.45 -3.83 23.96
C VAL A 528 -17.75 -4.56 25.26
N GLY A 529 -18.83 -5.34 25.26
CA GLY A 529 -19.13 -6.30 26.31
C GLY A 529 -18.54 -7.65 25.99
N GLN A 530 -18.22 -8.42 27.04
CA GLN A 530 -17.70 -9.78 26.92
C GLN A 530 -18.49 -10.76 27.79
N THR A 531 -18.67 -11.97 27.28
CA THR A 531 -19.19 -13.14 28.01
C THR A 531 -18.59 -14.38 27.37
N SER A 532 -18.71 -15.52 28.04
CA SER A 532 -18.48 -16.82 27.44
C SER A 532 -19.69 -17.72 27.72
N TYR A 533 -19.79 -18.82 26.98
CA TYR A 533 -20.69 -19.89 27.33
C TYR A 533 -19.94 -21.23 27.31
N ASN A 534 -20.38 -22.12 28.19
CA ASN A 534 -19.91 -23.50 28.33
C ASN A 534 -21.15 -24.33 28.67
N ASP A 535 -21.94 -24.59 27.64
CA ASP A 535 -23.20 -25.34 27.73
C ASP A 535 -22.92 -26.85 27.66
N PRO A 536 -23.88 -27.70 28.08
CA PRO A 536 -23.74 -29.15 27.96
C PRO A 536 -23.34 -29.58 26.55
N ALA A 537 -22.45 -30.56 26.48
CA ALA A 537 -21.97 -31.08 25.21
C ALA A 537 -23.12 -31.65 24.35
N VAL A 538 -22.99 -31.50 23.03
CA VAL A 538 -23.92 -32.05 22.05
C VAL A 538 -23.21 -33.10 21.20
N THR A 539 -23.91 -34.20 20.94
CA THR A 539 -23.37 -35.29 20.13
C THR A 539 -23.49 -34.94 18.64
N ILE A 540 -22.37 -34.76 17.96
CA ILE A 540 -22.29 -34.48 16.52
C ILE A 540 -21.62 -35.64 15.76
N PRO A 541 -21.81 -35.74 14.43
CA PRO A 541 -21.08 -36.70 13.61
C PRO A 541 -19.56 -36.44 13.65
N ALA A 542 -18.77 -37.49 13.94
CA ALA A 542 -17.30 -37.45 13.90
C ALA A 542 -16.79 -38.02 12.57
N ILE A 543 -16.91 -37.24 11.50
CA ILE A 543 -16.57 -37.62 10.12
C ILE A 543 -15.18 -37.06 9.75
N GLY A 544 -14.39 -37.86 9.05
CA GLY A 544 -13.11 -37.43 8.45
C GLY A 544 -11.92 -37.34 9.43
N VAL A 545 -11.74 -38.31 10.32
CA VAL A 545 -10.57 -38.38 11.23
C VAL A 545 -9.29 -38.77 10.46
N TRP A 546 -8.21 -38.00 10.60
CA TRP A 546 -6.92 -38.34 9.98
C TRP A 546 -6.15 -39.39 10.80
N ALA A 547 -5.87 -40.54 10.18
CA ALA A 547 -4.94 -41.56 10.68
C ALA A 547 -3.86 -41.83 9.60
N PRO A 548 -2.56 -41.67 9.90
CA PRO A 548 -1.51 -41.93 8.92
C PRO A 548 -1.27 -43.44 8.78
N ASP A 549 -1.62 -44.03 7.64
CA ASP A 549 -1.12 -45.35 7.21
C ASP A 549 0.15 -45.14 6.35
N PRO A 550 1.34 -45.58 6.81
CA PRO A 550 2.58 -45.41 6.06
C PRO A 550 2.75 -46.38 4.87
N THR A 551 1.84 -47.33 4.66
CA THR A 551 1.95 -48.38 3.64
C THR A 551 0.86 -48.35 2.56
N ASN A 552 -0.24 -47.63 2.81
CA ASN A 552 -1.32 -47.46 1.84
C ASN A 552 -2.03 -46.11 2.03
N PRO A 553 -1.77 -45.09 1.19
CA PRO A 553 -2.37 -43.76 1.34
C PRO A 553 -3.79 -43.72 0.77
N ILE A 554 -4.66 -44.64 1.18
CA ILE A 554 -6.10 -44.51 0.95
C ILE A 554 -6.63 -43.58 2.04
N PHE A 555 -6.86 -42.32 1.64
CA PHE A 555 -7.42 -41.27 2.48
C PHE A 555 -8.95 -41.34 2.45
N GLY A 556 -9.57 -41.29 3.64
CA GLY A 556 -10.98 -40.93 3.80
C GLY A 556 -11.98 -41.91 3.21
N ASP A 557 -12.19 -43.04 3.88
CA ASP A 557 -13.55 -43.46 4.18
C ASP A 557 -13.55 -44.32 5.44
N THR A 558 -14.36 -43.92 6.42
CA THR A 558 -14.71 -44.62 7.66
C THR A 558 -13.83 -44.39 8.91
N LEU A 559 -14.32 -43.49 9.78
CA LEU A 559 -14.89 -43.88 11.07
C LEU A 559 -16.24 -43.18 11.20
N SER A 560 -17.35 -43.91 11.03
CA SER A 560 -18.69 -43.45 11.38
C SER A 560 -18.82 -43.49 12.90
N GLY A 561 -18.46 -42.41 13.57
CA GLY A 561 -18.62 -42.24 15.01
C GLY A 561 -19.35 -40.95 15.35
N THR A 562 -19.44 -40.68 16.64
CA THR A 562 -19.96 -39.42 17.17
C THR A 562 -18.90 -38.77 18.06
N LEU A 563 -18.92 -37.44 18.12
CA LEU A 563 -18.15 -36.63 19.04
C LEU A 563 -19.14 -35.92 19.97
N ASP A 564 -18.94 -36.06 21.28
CA ASP A 564 -19.61 -35.17 22.24
C ASP A 564 -18.84 -33.84 22.24
N LEU A 565 -19.33 -32.89 21.46
CA LEU A 565 -18.73 -31.57 21.29
C LEU A 565 -19.07 -30.70 22.51
N PRO A 566 -18.07 -30.25 23.31
CA PRO A 566 -18.30 -29.23 24.31
C PRO A 566 -18.77 -27.94 23.65
N MET A 567 -19.91 -27.41 24.10
CA MET A 567 -20.47 -26.17 23.55
C MET A 567 -19.83 -24.98 24.24
N THR A 568 -18.57 -24.71 23.89
CA THR A 568 -17.73 -23.67 24.49
C THR A 568 -17.41 -22.57 23.48
N ALA A 569 -17.57 -21.30 23.88
CA ALA A 569 -17.15 -20.17 23.07
C ALA A 569 -16.91 -18.89 23.88
N GLU A 570 -16.07 -18.02 23.33
CA GLU A 570 -15.98 -16.61 23.71
C GLU A 570 -16.95 -15.77 22.88
N VAL A 571 -17.57 -14.79 23.51
CA VAL A 571 -18.50 -13.86 22.87
C VAL A 571 -18.08 -12.43 23.17
N ARG A 572 -18.09 -11.59 22.15
CA ARG A 572 -18.00 -10.13 22.25
C ARG A 572 -19.20 -9.51 21.57
N TYR A 573 -19.71 -8.43 22.15
CA TYR A 573 -20.93 -7.78 21.66
C TYR A 573 -20.90 -6.27 21.91
N PRO A 574 -21.67 -5.47 21.15
CA PRO A 574 -21.82 -4.05 21.42
C PRO A 574 -22.51 -3.88 22.77
N ALA A 575 -21.92 -3.10 23.68
CA ALA A 575 -22.41 -2.92 25.04
C ALA A 575 -22.64 -1.45 25.40
N VAL A 576 -23.34 -1.23 26.51
CA VAL A 576 -23.52 0.12 27.08
C VAL A 576 -22.19 0.68 27.60
N VAL A 577 -21.35 -0.17 28.19
CA VAL A 577 -20.02 0.13 28.69
C VAL A 577 -19.11 -1.09 28.52
N ASN A 578 -17.80 -0.85 28.43
CA ASN A 578 -16.83 -1.93 28.37
C ASN A 578 -16.91 -2.79 29.63
N GLY A 579 -16.92 -4.12 29.48
CA GLY A 579 -16.87 -5.01 30.64
C GLY A 579 -17.49 -6.39 30.44
N VAL A 580 -17.40 -7.21 31.47
CA VAL A 580 -17.95 -8.57 31.49
C VAL A 580 -19.44 -8.52 31.84
N ASN A 581 -20.29 -9.23 31.09
CA ASN A 581 -21.73 -9.36 31.32
C ASN A 581 -22.46 -8.01 31.47
N THR A 582 -21.94 -6.96 30.82
CA THR A 582 -22.60 -5.66 30.78
C THR A 582 -23.80 -5.74 29.83
N PRO A 583 -24.85 -4.93 30.03
CA PRO A 583 -26.00 -4.95 29.13
C PRO A 583 -25.59 -4.68 27.68
N VAL A 584 -26.14 -5.46 26.74
CA VAL A 584 -26.02 -5.22 25.30
C VAL A 584 -26.52 -3.81 24.98
N SER A 585 -25.80 -3.11 24.11
CA SER A 585 -26.10 -1.74 23.72
C SER A 585 -27.54 -1.62 23.18
N PRO A 586 -28.29 -0.58 23.58
CA PRO A 586 -29.60 -0.28 23.00
C PRO A 586 -29.48 0.49 21.66
N GLY A 587 -28.27 0.69 21.12
CA GLY A 587 -28.06 1.45 19.89
C GLY A 587 -28.73 0.85 18.65
N GLN A 588 -28.99 -0.47 18.66
CA GLN A 588 -29.82 -1.18 17.69
C GLN A 588 -30.73 -2.17 18.42
N ALA A 589 -31.80 -2.62 17.77
CA ALA A 589 -32.72 -3.60 18.35
C ALA A 589 -32.03 -4.94 18.59
N ASN A 590 -31.32 -5.41 17.56
CA ASN A 590 -30.47 -6.59 17.50
C ASN A 590 -29.26 -6.30 16.59
N TYR A 591 -28.28 -7.20 16.60
CA TYR A 591 -27.02 -7.05 15.85
C TYR A 591 -26.73 -8.30 15.02
N PRO A 592 -26.14 -8.17 13.81
CA PRO A 592 -25.74 -9.31 13.00
C PRO A 592 -24.74 -10.22 13.73
N LEU A 593 -24.79 -11.51 13.41
CA LEU A 593 -23.99 -12.55 14.04
C LEU A 593 -22.76 -12.90 13.19
N VAL A 594 -21.60 -12.97 13.83
CA VAL A 594 -20.37 -13.51 13.22
C VAL A 594 -19.84 -14.66 14.06
N VAL A 595 -19.66 -15.84 13.46
CA VAL A 595 -19.08 -17.02 14.12
C VAL A 595 -17.70 -17.31 13.54
N VAL A 596 -16.70 -17.43 14.41
CA VAL A 596 -15.29 -17.67 14.10
C VAL A 596 -14.90 -19.07 14.59
N MET A 597 -14.28 -19.86 13.72
CA MET A 597 -13.78 -21.19 14.03
C MET A 597 -12.26 -21.26 13.84
N HIS A 598 -11.55 -21.75 14.86
CA HIS A 598 -10.12 -22.01 14.75
C HIS A 598 -9.80 -23.33 14.02
N GLY A 599 -8.57 -23.45 13.55
CA GLY A 599 -8.07 -24.62 12.83
C GLY A 599 -7.50 -25.74 13.69
N MET A 600 -6.81 -26.66 13.03
CA MET A 600 -6.02 -27.70 13.71
C MET A 600 -4.79 -27.06 14.36
N HIS A 601 -4.64 -27.26 15.66
CA HIS A 601 -3.47 -26.87 16.41
C HIS A 601 -3.42 -27.69 17.71
N GLY A 602 -2.37 -27.54 18.53
CA GLY A 602 -2.24 -28.25 19.80
C GLY A 602 -3.49 -28.13 20.68
N THR A 603 -4.00 -29.25 21.19
CA THR A 603 -5.30 -29.30 21.89
C THR A 603 -5.26 -28.73 23.30
N GLY A 604 -4.07 -28.65 23.90
CA GLY A 604 -3.81 -27.91 25.14
C GLY A 604 -3.69 -26.39 24.95
N VAL A 605 -3.71 -25.88 23.71
CA VAL A 605 -3.69 -24.45 23.42
C VAL A 605 -5.13 -23.93 23.38
N PRO A 606 -5.46 -22.80 24.03
CA PRO A 606 -6.81 -22.24 24.00
C PRO A 606 -7.09 -21.53 22.67
N ASN A 607 -7.15 -22.31 21.58
CA ASN A 607 -7.13 -21.83 20.21
C ASN A 607 -8.23 -20.81 19.88
N HIS A 608 -9.42 -20.98 20.47
CA HIS A 608 -10.56 -20.06 20.31
C HIS A 608 -10.30 -18.66 20.91
N LEU A 609 -9.48 -18.55 21.96
CA LEU A 609 -9.12 -17.26 22.57
C LEU A 609 -8.22 -16.41 21.67
N GLY A 610 -7.56 -17.04 20.69
CA GLY A 610 -6.66 -16.39 19.76
C GLY A 610 -7.30 -15.36 18.84
N TYR A 611 -8.63 -15.32 18.79
CA TYR A 611 -9.42 -14.36 18.02
C TYR A 611 -10.10 -13.29 18.87
N ASN A 612 -9.83 -13.21 20.17
CA ASN A 612 -10.46 -12.20 21.03
C ASN A 612 -10.27 -10.77 20.48
N TYR A 613 -9.09 -10.45 19.93
CA TYR A 613 -8.83 -9.16 19.28
C TYR A 613 -9.80 -8.89 18.11
N LEU A 614 -10.10 -9.92 17.29
CA LEU A 614 -11.03 -9.82 16.17
C LEU A 614 -12.47 -9.73 16.66
N LEU A 615 -12.84 -10.51 17.68
CA LEU A 615 -14.18 -10.45 18.25
C LEU A 615 -14.46 -9.07 18.87
N GLU A 616 -13.51 -8.51 19.61
CA GLU A 616 -13.61 -7.18 20.20
C GLU A 616 -13.72 -6.10 19.13
N HIS A 617 -12.92 -6.22 18.07
CA HIS A 617 -12.97 -5.33 16.93
C HIS A 617 -14.33 -5.37 16.24
N LEU A 618 -14.83 -6.55 15.87
CA LEU A 618 -16.15 -6.69 15.24
C LEU A 618 -17.28 -6.20 16.17
N ALA A 619 -17.21 -6.50 17.48
CA ALA A 619 -18.17 -5.99 18.45
C ALA A 619 -18.22 -4.46 18.50
N SER A 620 -17.06 -3.80 18.44
CA SER A 620 -16.99 -2.33 18.39
C SER A 620 -17.64 -1.74 17.13
N HIS A 621 -17.78 -2.53 16.05
CA HIS A 621 -18.46 -2.19 14.79
C HIS A 621 -19.93 -2.60 14.71
N GLY A 622 -20.52 -3.09 15.80
CA GLY A 622 -21.93 -3.43 15.83
C GLY A 622 -22.23 -4.87 15.39
N PHE A 623 -21.36 -5.82 15.71
CA PHE A 623 -21.57 -7.26 15.47
C PHE A 623 -21.61 -8.02 16.80
N ILE A 624 -22.45 -9.04 16.94
CA ILE A 624 -22.25 -10.06 17.97
C ILE A 624 -21.28 -11.07 17.39
N ALA A 625 -20.08 -11.17 17.96
CA ALA A 625 -18.99 -11.98 17.45
C ALA A 625 -18.68 -13.12 18.43
N VAL A 626 -18.59 -14.35 17.91
CA VAL A 626 -18.43 -15.57 18.70
C VAL A 626 -17.24 -16.37 18.17
N SER A 627 -16.31 -16.79 19.04
CA SER A 627 -15.20 -17.70 18.67
C SER A 627 -15.39 -19.03 19.39
N ILE A 628 -15.63 -20.10 18.62
CA ILE A 628 -16.00 -21.41 19.14
C ILE A 628 -14.78 -22.29 19.38
N ASP A 629 -14.83 -23.10 20.45
CA ASP A 629 -13.78 -24.06 20.79
C ASP A 629 -13.95 -25.38 20.05
N CYS A 630 -12.98 -25.69 19.20
CA CYS A 630 -12.89 -26.92 18.42
C CYS A 630 -11.78 -27.84 18.93
N ASN A 631 -11.25 -27.65 20.14
CA ASN A 631 -10.19 -28.51 20.68
C ASN A 631 -10.60 -29.98 20.79
N ALA A 632 -11.86 -30.27 21.15
CA ALA A 632 -12.37 -31.64 21.14
C ALA A 632 -12.35 -32.28 19.74
N ILE A 633 -12.54 -31.49 18.69
CA ILE A 633 -12.38 -31.93 17.29
C ILE A 633 -10.90 -32.16 16.99
N ASN A 634 -10.01 -31.28 17.47
CA ASN A 634 -8.57 -31.44 17.30
C ASN A 634 -8.04 -32.71 18.00
N ASP A 635 -8.58 -33.07 19.18
CA ASP A 635 -8.17 -34.25 19.97
C ASP A 635 -8.41 -35.56 19.22
N ILE A 636 -9.50 -35.63 18.45
CA ILE A 636 -9.79 -36.76 17.57
C ILE A 636 -9.19 -36.59 16.17
N ASN A 637 -8.37 -35.56 15.95
CA ASN A 637 -7.82 -35.20 14.64
C ASN A 637 -8.88 -35.05 13.53
N GLY A 638 -10.05 -34.51 13.90
CA GLY A 638 -11.20 -34.35 13.03
C GLY A 638 -10.98 -33.26 11.96
N ALA A 639 -11.48 -33.55 10.77
CA ALA A 639 -11.37 -32.67 9.60
C ALA A 639 -12.61 -31.80 9.39
N GLN A 640 -12.90 -31.41 8.15
CA GLN A 640 -13.86 -30.38 7.78
C GLN A 640 -15.33 -30.75 8.04
N ASP A 641 -15.70 -32.02 7.92
CA ASP A 641 -17.11 -32.44 8.02
C ASP A 641 -17.66 -32.29 9.44
N THR A 642 -16.90 -32.80 10.42
CA THR A 642 -17.19 -32.63 11.86
C THR A 642 -17.28 -31.14 12.22
N ARG A 643 -16.40 -30.31 11.64
CA ARG A 643 -16.40 -28.86 11.86
C ARG A 643 -17.64 -28.18 11.27
N GLY A 644 -18.09 -28.59 10.08
CA GLY A 644 -19.33 -28.09 9.49
C GLY A 644 -20.52 -28.27 10.43
N HIS A 645 -20.67 -29.46 11.01
CA HIS A 645 -21.72 -29.73 12.01
C HIS A 645 -21.57 -28.90 13.30
N ALA A 646 -20.34 -28.73 13.80
CA ALA A 646 -20.10 -27.94 15.00
C ALA A 646 -20.62 -26.50 14.88
N ILE A 647 -20.40 -25.84 13.73
CA ILE A 647 -20.93 -24.48 13.48
C ILE A 647 -22.45 -24.46 13.57
N LEU A 648 -23.11 -25.43 12.92
CA LEU A 648 -24.56 -25.50 12.86
C LEU A 648 -25.19 -25.70 14.24
N GLU A 649 -24.59 -26.52 15.09
CA GLU A 649 -25.01 -26.68 16.49
C GLU A 649 -24.80 -25.39 17.31
N HIS A 650 -23.71 -24.67 17.08
CA HIS A 650 -23.50 -23.37 17.73
C HIS A 650 -24.53 -22.32 17.27
N LEU A 651 -24.93 -22.31 16.00
CA LEU A 651 -26.02 -21.46 15.51
C LEU A 651 -27.36 -21.82 16.19
N ALA A 652 -27.67 -23.10 16.36
CA ALA A 652 -28.86 -23.57 17.07
C ALA A 652 -28.87 -23.11 18.54
N LEU A 653 -27.73 -23.23 19.22
CA LEU A 653 -27.57 -22.75 20.59
C LEU A 653 -27.73 -21.23 20.69
N LEU A 654 -27.13 -20.47 19.78
CA LEU A 654 -27.25 -19.00 19.75
C LEU A 654 -28.69 -18.55 19.46
N GLN A 655 -29.40 -19.23 18.55
CA GLN A 655 -30.84 -19.01 18.32
C GLN A 655 -31.64 -19.26 19.60
N SER A 656 -31.32 -20.34 20.34
CA SER A 656 -31.95 -20.63 21.63
C SER A 656 -31.68 -19.54 22.67
N LYS A 657 -30.43 -19.08 22.81
CA LYS A 657 -30.08 -17.95 23.71
C LYS A 657 -30.76 -16.64 23.28
N ASN A 658 -30.99 -16.45 21.99
CA ASN A 658 -31.73 -15.30 21.47
C ASN A 658 -33.24 -15.38 21.79
N ASN A 659 -33.81 -16.58 21.86
CA ASN A 659 -35.24 -16.82 22.08
C ASN A 659 -35.62 -16.94 23.57
N ASN A 660 -34.65 -17.07 24.47
CA ASN A 660 -34.88 -17.30 25.90
C ASN A 660 -34.33 -16.14 26.77
N PRO A 661 -34.93 -15.83 27.94
CA PRO A 661 -34.45 -14.78 28.82
C PRO A 661 -32.97 -14.93 29.19
N GLY A 662 -32.21 -13.85 29.05
CA GLY A 662 -30.77 -13.82 29.30
C GLY A 662 -30.13 -12.59 28.66
N LEU A 663 -28.80 -12.51 28.73
CA LEU A 663 -28.02 -11.38 28.20
C LEU A 663 -28.29 -11.13 26.69
N LEU A 664 -28.44 -12.20 25.91
CA LEU A 664 -28.59 -12.13 24.45
C LEU A 664 -30.06 -12.21 23.99
N PHE A 665 -31.03 -12.15 24.91
CA PHE A 665 -32.45 -12.30 24.58
C PHE A 665 -32.94 -11.19 23.62
N GLY A 666 -33.36 -11.60 22.42
CA GLY A 666 -33.79 -10.70 21.35
C GLY A 666 -32.69 -9.79 20.79
N LYS A 667 -31.41 -10.10 21.05
CA LYS A 667 -30.26 -9.25 20.66
C LYS A 667 -29.51 -9.73 19.44
N ILE A 668 -29.71 -10.97 19.00
CA ILE A 668 -29.04 -11.54 17.83
C ILE A 668 -29.97 -11.43 16.62
N ASP A 669 -29.44 -10.87 15.52
CA ASP A 669 -30.10 -10.91 14.22
C ASP A 669 -29.70 -12.19 13.47
N MET A 670 -30.51 -13.22 13.64
CA MET A 670 -30.30 -14.53 12.99
C MET A 670 -30.60 -14.51 11.48
N THR A 671 -31.04 -13.36 10.93
CA THR A 671 -31.20 -13.18 9.48
C THR A 671 -29.96 -12.61 8.80
N ASN A 672 -28.93 -12.25 9.55
CA ASN A 672 -27.66 -11.73 9.03
C ASN A 672 -26.50 -12.47 9.69
N ILE A 673 -26.11 -13.62 9.13
CA ILE A 673 -25.05 -14.48 9.66
C ILE A 673 -23.83 -14.43 8.74
N GLY A 674 -22.66 -14.17 9.31
CA GLY A 674 -21.36 -14.40 8.68
C GLY A 674 -20.59 -15.48 9.42
N ILE A 675 -19.85 -16.33 8.69
CA ILE A 675 -19.00 -17.35 9.29
C ILE A 675 -17.56 -17.24 8.78
N MET A 676 -16.59 -17.42 9.66
CA MET A 676 -15.16 -17.40 9.35
C MET A 676 -14.47 -18.60 9.96
N GLY A 677 -13.54 -19.20 9.22
CA GLY A 677 -12.78 -20.35 9.70
C GLY A 677 -11.32 -20.26 9.27
N HIS A 678 -10.41 -20.65 10.16
CA HIS A 678 -8.96 -20.66 9.88
C HIS A 678 -8.43 -22.07 9.61
N SER A 679 -7.56 -22.25 8.60
CA SER A 679 -6.91 -23.55 8.32
C SER A 679 -7.94 -24.64 8.03
N ARG A 680 -7.94 -25.76 8.77
CA ARG A 680 -9.03 -26.77 8.70
C ARG A 680 -10.40 -26.21 9.04
N GLY A 681 -10.47 -25.17 9.88
CA GLY A 681 -11.72 -24.45 10.14
C GLY A 681 -12.23 -23.69 8.93
N GLY A 682 -11.32 -23.25 8.04
CA GLY A 682 -11.67 -22.58 6.79
C GLY A 682 -12.35 -23.50 5.77
N ASP A 683 -11.94 -24.76 5.69
CA ASP A 683 -12.70 -25.81 4.98
C ASP A 683 -14.04 -26.07 5.70
N GLY A 684 -14.00 -26.17 7.03
CA GLY A 684 -15.17 -26.40 7.88
C GLY A 684 -16.31 -25.39 7.69
N VAL A 685 -16.02 -24.10 7.49
CA VAL A 685 -17.07 -23.10 7.20
C VAL A 685 -17.70 -23.26 5.82
N VAL A 686 -16.94 -23.75 4.83
CA VAL A 686 -17.50 -24.09 3.52
C VAL A 686 -18.42 -25.29 3.65
N GLN A 687 -18.00 -26.32 4.39
CA GLN A 687 -18.85 -27.49 4.67
C GLN A 687 -20.11 -27.15 5.47
N ALA A 688 -20.02 -26.20 6.43
CA ALA A 688 -21.18 -25.75 7.19
C ALA A 688 -22.29 -25.23 6.27
N GLU A 689 -21.95 -24.47 5.23
CA GLU A 689 -22.94 -23.99 4.26
C GLU A 689 -23.45 -25.11 3.35
N ILE A 690 -22.57 -26.01 2.91
CA ILE A 690 -22.99 -27.19 2.13
C ILE A 690 -24.02 -27.99 2.94
N TYR A 691 -23.78 -28.23 4.23
CA TYR A 691 -24.72 -28.92 5.11
C TYR A 691 -25.98 -28.11 5.40
N ASN A 692 -25.86 -26.79 5.61
CA ASN A 692 -27.02 -25.91 5.77
C ASN A 692 -28.01 -26.06 4.59
N GLN A 693 -27.49 -26.09 3.36
CA GLN A 693 -28.30 -26.24 2.15
C GLN A 693 -28.81 -27.66 1.94
N THR A 694 -27.93 -28.66 2.03
CA THR A 694 -28.28 -30.07 1.77
C THR A 694 -29.24 -30.66 2.80
N LEU A 695 -29.13 -30.24 4.06
CA LEU A 695 -30.04 -30.64 5.13
C LEU A 695 -31.28 -29.73 5.25
N GLY A 696 -31.33 -28.64 4.49
CA GLY A 696 -32.46 -27.70 4.51
C GLY A 696 -32.66 -26.99 5.86
N LEU A 697 -31.58 -26.65 6.56
CA LEU A 697 -31.63 -26.07 7.91
C LEU A 697 -32.08 -24.60 7.89
N GLY A 698 -31.91 -23.91 6.76
CA GLY A 698 -32.45 -22.57 6.55
C GLY A 698 -31.74 -21.46 7.32
N TRP A 699 -30.50 -21.67 7.77
CA TRP A 699 -29.69 -20.59 8.33
C TRP A 699 -29.37 -19.56 7.23
N ASN A 700 -29.59 -18.28 7.52
CA ASN A 700 -29.30 -17.21 6.56
C ASN A 700 -27.82 -16.78 6.62
N ILE A 701 -26.93 -17.72 6.26
CA ILE A 701 -25.50 -17.46 6.10
C ILE A 701 -25.35 -16.63 4.81
N LYS A 702 -24.95 -15.37 4.97
CA LYS A 702 -24.80 -14.43 3.85
C LYS A 702 -23.38 -14.39 3.30
N VAL A 703 -22.39 -14.70 4.13
CA VAL A 703 -20.98 -14.69 3.73
C VAL A 703 -20.15 -15.70 4.51
N ILE A 704 -19.24 -16.34 3.78
CA ILE A 704 -18.28 -17.33 4.29
C ILE A 704 -16.88 -16.78 4.06
N VAL A 705 -16.07 -16.79 5.11
CA VAL A 705 -14.67 -16.32 5.08
C VAL A 705 -13.70 -17.44 5.45
N PRO A 706 -13.21 -18.21 4.47
CA PRO A 706 -12.10 -19.12 4.68
C PRO A 706 -10.79 -18.31 4.81
N LEU A 707 -10.18 -18.36 5.98
CA LEU A 707 -8.87 -17.80 6.27
C LEU A 707 -7.82 -18.91 6.18
N ALA A 708 -6.79 -18.70 5.38
CA ALA A 708 -5.69 -19.62 5.13
C ALA A 708 -6.15 -21.11 5.06
N PRO A 709 -7.19 -21.43 4.28
CA PRO A 709 -7.92 -22.67 4.49
C PRO A 709 -7.20 -23.87 3.86
N THR A 710 -7.39 -25.05 4.45
CA THR A 710 -7.19 -26.31 3.73
C THR A 710 -8.34 -26.52 2.74
N ASP A 711 -8.16 -27.41 1.77
CA ASP A 711 -9.23 -27.92 0.90
C ASP A 711 -9.05 -29.44 0.71
N PHE A 712 -9.42 -30.23 1.72
CA PHE A 712 -9.27 -31.69 1.70
C PHE A 712 -10.29 -32.38 0.81
N SER A 713 -11.46 -31.77 0.64
CA SER A 713 -12.58 -32.32 -0.14
C SER A 713 -12.46 -32.07 -1.64
N GLY A 714 -11.55 -31.19 -2.06
CA GLY A 714 -11.52 -30.63 -3.39
C GLY A 714 -10.59 -31.25 -4.43
N THR A 715 -10.17 -32.50 -4.26
CA THR A 715 -9.25 -33.16 -5.23
C THR A 715 -9.87 -33.30 -6.64
N SER A 716 -11.20 -33.16 -6.75
CA SER A 716 -11.94 -33.03 -8.01
C SER A 716 -12.50 -31.60 -8.16
N PRO A 717 -12.40 -30.97 -9.35
CA PRO A 717 -12.82 -29.58 -9.61
C PRO A 717 -14.35 -29.40 -9.71
N THR A 718 -15.12 -30.02 -8.80
CA THR A 718 -16.58 -29.93 -8.82
C THR A 718 -17.04 -28.53 -8.40
N PRO A 719 -17.89 -27.84 -9.19
CA PRO A 719 -18.39 -26.51 -8.83
C PRO A 719 -19.01 -26.46 -7.43
N LEU A 720 -18.61 -25.46 -6.64
CA LEU A 720 -19.13 -25.17 -5.31
C LEU A 720 -20.31 -24.21 -5.42
N ASN A 721 -21.50 -24.77 -5.35
CA ASN A 721 -22.74 -24.02 -5.44
C ASN A 721 -23.19 -23.52 -4.06
N LEU A 722 -22.61 -22.42 -3.59
CA LEU A 722 -22.92 -21.82 -2.29
C LEU A 722 -24.14 -20.88 -2.38
N THR A 723 -25.23 -21.31 -3.05
CA THR A 723 -26.37 -20.48 -3.52
C THR A 723 -26.85 -19.33 -2.62
N THR A 724 -26.80 -19.49 -1.30
CA THR A 724 -27.25 -18.50 -0.31
C THR A 724 -26.15 -17.55 0.21
N SER A 725 -24.88 -17.89 -0.01
CA SER A 725 -23.71 -17.20 0.55
C SER A 725 -22.83 -16.52 -0.50
N LYS A 726 -22.07 -15.51 -0.06
CA LYS A 726 -20.89 -15.00 -0.78
C LYS A 726 -19.62 -15.65 -0.22
N LEU A 727 -18.56 -15.70 -1.03
CA LEU A 727 -17.26 -16.22 -0.61
C LEU A 727 -16.23 -15.10 -0.53
N PHE A 728 -15.51 -14.98 0.59
CA PHE A 728 -14.34 -14.13 0.68
C PHE A 728 -13.16 -14.88 1.28
N CYS A 729 -12.18 -15.26 0.47
CA CYS A 729 -11.01 -15.99 0.93
C CYS A 729 -9.89 -15.03 1.34
N ILE A 730 -9.21 -15.31 2.45
CA ILE A 730 -7.98 -14.59 2.85
C ILE A 730 -6.84 -15.59 2.91
N TYR A 731 -5.72 -15.32 2.25
CA TYR A 731 -4.60 -16.27 2.15
C TYR A 731 -3.25 -15.55 2.12
N GLY A 732 -2.22 -16.11 2.76
CA GLY A 732 -0.88 -15.51 2.86
C GLY A 732 0.14 -16.15 1.92
N SER A 733 1.06 -15.37 1.34
CA SER A 733 2.09 -15.90 0.44
C SER A 733 3.18 -16.72 1.13
N ASN A 734 3.40 -16.50 2.44
CA ASN A 734 4.41 -17.19 3.25
C ASN A 734 3.76 -18.18 4.22
N ASP A 735 2.52 -18.59 3.94
CA ASP A 735 1.90 -19.72 4.61
C ASP A 735 2.74 -20.97 4.36
N ALA A 736 3.42 -21.46 5.40
CA ALA A 736 4.29 -22.63 5.32
C ALA A 736 3.62 -23.90 5.87
N ASP A 737 2.38 -23.80 6.34
CA ASP A 737 1.63 -24.93 6.89
C ASP A 737 0.65 -25.48 5.84
N VAL A 738 -0.18 -24.60 5.27
CA VAL A 738 -1.18 -24.93 4.24
C VAL A 738 -0.75 -24.34 2.90
N TRP A 739 0.44 -24.70 2.45
CA TRP A 739 1.00 -24.21 1.19
C TRP A 739 0.52 -24.97 -0.06
N GLY A 740 -0.22 -26.07 0.13
CA GLY A 740 -0.75 -26.89 -0.97
C GLY A 740 0.24 -27.93 -1.52
N GLY A 741 1.50 -27.90 -1.10
CA GLY A 741 2.53 -28.84 -1.57
C GLY A 741 3.07 -28.54 -2.97
N ALA A 742 3.86 -29.45 -3.55
CA ALA A 742 4.64 -29.19 -4.77
C ALA A 742 3.78 -28.96 -6.03
N THR A 743 2.55 -29.48 -6.03
CA THR A 743 1.56 -29.27 -7.10
C THR A 743 0.24 -28.81 -6.49
N PRO A 744 0.13 -27.53 -6.07
CA PRO A 744 -0.93 -27.05 -5.18
C PRO A 744 -2.34 -27.12 -5.78
N SER A 745 -2.47 -27.16 -7.11
CA SER A 745 -3.72 -27.35 -7.84
C SER A 745 -4.35 -28.75 -7.66
N THR A 746 -3.54 -29.81 -7.50
CA THR A 746 -4.01 -31.20 -7.53
C THR A 746 -3.70 -31.97 -6.26
N GLN A 747 -2.78 -31.48 -5.44
CA GLN A 747 -2.39 -32.16 -4.22
C GLN A 747 -3.52 -32.20 -3.18
N TYR A 748 -3.57 -33.28 -2.40
CA TYR A 748 -4.69 -33.62 -1.52
C TYR A 748 -5.13 -32.48 -0.58
N THR A 749 -4.20 -31.80 0.10
CA THR A 749 -4.53 -30.74 1.06
C THR A 749 -5.14 -29.50 0.41
N GLY A 750 -4.77 -29.18 -0.83
CA GLY A 750 -5.21 -27.96 -1.53
C GLY A 750 -4.94 -26.65 -0.79
N THR A 751 -5.52 -25.56 -1.29
CA THR A 751 -5.46 -24.21 -0.70
C THR A 751 -6.75 -23.45 -0.98
N GLY A 752 -6.92 -22.26 -0.41
CA GLY A 752 -8.08 -21.39 -0.66
C GLY A 752 -8.29 -20.97 -2.12
N PHE A 753 -7.27 -21.05 -2.98
CA PHE A 753 -7.41 -20.79 -4.41
C PHE A 753 -8.40 -21.75 -5.07
N ARG A 754 -8.42 -23.01 -4.62
CA ARG A 754 -9.34 -24.03 -5.14
C ARG A 754 -10.79 -23.77 -4.75
N PHE A 755 -11.05 -23.25 -3.54
CA PHE A 755 -12.39 -22.78 -3.17
C PHE A 755 -12.82 -21.61 -4.04
N TYR A 756 -11.92 -20.65 -4.26
CA TYR A 756 -12.20 -19.52 -5.13
C TYR A 756 -12.54 -20.00 -6.55
N ASP A 757 -11.73 -20.87 -7.15
CA ASP A 757 -11.93 -21.38 -8.51
C ASP A 757 -13.29 -22.08 -8.66
N ARG A 758 -13.63 -23.00 -7.74
CA ARG A 758 -14.86 -23.79 -7.83
C ARG A 758 -16.12 -23.00 -7.47
N ALA A 759 -16.03 -21.91 -6.71
CA ALA A 759 -17.20 -21.14 -6.30
C ALA A 759 -17.91 -20.47 -7.49
N THR A 760 -19.22 -20.69 -7.61
CA THR A 760 -20.06 -20.12 -8.68
C THR A 760 -20.88 -18.90 -8.24
N VAL A 761 -20.66 -18.44 -7.01
CA VAL A 761 -21.29 -17.27 -6.41
C VAL A 761 -20.41 -16.03 -6.55
N GLU A 762 -20.92 -14.86 -6.13
CA GLU A 762 -20.07 -13.69 -5.95
C GLU A 762 -18.96 -14.01 -4.94
N LYS A 763 -17.72 -13.82 -5.39
CA LYS A 763 -16.51 -14.30 -4.72
C LYS A 763 -15.41 -13.26 -4.78
N SER A 764 -14.63 -13.21 -3.70
CA SER A 764 -13.43 -12.38 -3.58
C SER A 764 -12.31 -13.15 -2.90
N MET A 765 -11.06 -12.78 -3.17
CA MET A 765 -9.89 -13.23 -2.44
C MET A 765 -8.97 -12.05 -2.14
N ALA A 766 -8.41 -12.02 -0.93
CA ALA A 766 -7.25 -11.20 -0.57
C ALA A 766 -6.02 -12.10 -0.42
N PHE A 767 -5.10 -12.05 -1.40
CA PHE A 767 -3.81 -12.72 -1.33
C PHE A 767 -2.75 -11.77 -0.81
N ILE A 768 -2.27 -12.01 0.41
CA ILE A 768 -1.46 -11.07 1.19
C ILE A 768 0.01 -11.49 1.14
N TYR A 769 0.84 -10.65 0.53
CA TYR A 769 2.28 -10.91 0.47
C TYR A 769 2.95 -10.77 1.84
N GLY A 770 3.82 -11.72 2.18
CA GLY A 770 4.53 -11.82 3.45
C GLY A 770 3.70 -12.35 4.62
N ALA A 771 2.38 -12.55 4.47
CA ALA A 771 1.57 -13.14 5.53
C ALA A 771 1.87 -14.63 5.68
N ILE A 772 1.93 -15.09 6.93
CA ILE A 772 2.23 -16.48 7.32
C ILE A 772 0.98 -17.12 7.96
N HIS A 773 0.95 -18.44 8.11
CA HIS A 773 -0.24 -19.16 8.58
C HIS A 773 -0.63 -18.75 10.00
N ASN A 774 0.31 -18.81 10.94
CA ASN A 774 -0.05 -18.81 12.37
C ASN A 774 -0.42 -17.43 12.94
N ARG A 775 0.13 -16.34 12.40
CA ARG A 775 0.08 -15.00 13.05
C ARG A 775 -1.30 -14.34 13.04
N PHE A 776 -2.28 -14.91 12.35
CA PHE A 776 -3.68 -14.49 12.47
C PHE A 776 -4.33 -14.94 13.79
N ASN A 777 -3.78 -15.92 14.49
CA ASN A 777 -4.23 -16.37 15.80
C ASN A 777 -3.17 -16.04 16.86
N THR A 778 -3.55 -15.29 17.90
CA THR A 778 -2.57 -14.81 18.90
C THR A 778 -1.99 -15.91 19.78
N GLN A 779 -2.52 -17.14 19.73
CA GLN A 779 -2.03 -18.27 20.51
C GLN A 779 -1.01 -19.15 19.76
N TRP A 780 -0.82 -18.97 18.44
CA TRP A 780 -0.08 -19.93 17.60
C TRP A 780 1.37 -19.53 17.28
N GLY A 781 1.76 -18.28 17.54
CA GLY A 781 3.13 -17.80 17.32
C GLY A 781 3.55 -17.79 15.84
N THR A 782 4.79 -18.24 15.57
CA THR A 782 5.34 -18.39 14.21
C THR A 782 5.45 -19.87 13.89
N GLU A 783 5.05 -20.28 12.68
CA GLU A 783 5.12 -21.68 12.25
C GLU A 783 6.57 -22.19 12.10
N PHE A 784 6.74 -23.52 12.17
CA PHE A 784 8.02 -24.20 12.34
C PHE A 784 9.05 -23.90 11.23
N TYR A 785 8.61 -23.80 9.97
CA TYR A 785 9.49 -23.59 8.81
C TYR A 785 9.77 -22.11 8.50
N VAL A 786 9.23 -21.17 9.27
CA VAL A 786 9.38 -19.74 9.02
C VAL A 786 10.40 -19.11 9.95
N ASP A 787 11.26 -18.26 9.38
CA ASP A 787 12.16 -17.42 10.16
C ASP A 787 11.41 -16.23 10.75
N ALA A 788 11.16 -16.25 12.07
CA ALA A 788 10.49 -15.15 12.76
C ALA A 788 11.18 -13.78 12.61
N SER A 789 12.48 -13.74 12.27
CA SER A 789 13.30 -12.54 12.05
C SER A 789 13.43 -12.11 10.59
N SER A 790 12.89 -12.88 9.64
CA SER A 790 12.95 -12.52 8.21
C SER A 790 12.25 -11.17 7.96
N PRO A 791 12.86 -10.27 7.17
CA PRO A 791 12.21 -9.02 6.76
C PRO A 791 11.09 -9.25 5.73
N LYS A 792 10.96 -10.46 5.18
CA LYS A 792 9.95 -10.81 4.18
C LYS A 792 8.60 -11.21 4.77
N ILE A 793 8.54 -11.46 6.09
CA ILE A 793 7.29 -11.82 6.76
C ILE A 793 6.66 -10.63 7.47
N LEU A 794 5.34 -10.55 7.45
CA LEU A 794 4.61 -9.50 8.14
C LEU A 794 4.63 -9.71 9.66
N SER A 795 4.68 -8.62 10.41
CA SER A 795 4.57 -8.65 11.88
C SER A 795 3.20 -9.17 12.35
N ALA A 796 3.11 -9.64 13.60
CA ALA A 796 1.84 -10.06 14.19
C ALA A 796 0.80 -8.92 14.19
N ALA A 797 1.20 -7.69 14.45
CA ALA A 797 0.32 -6.53 14.41
C ALA A 797 -0.24 -6.28 13.00
N GLN A 798 0.58 -6.43 11.95
CA GLN A 798 0.10 -6.31 10.56
C GLN A 798 -0.93 -7.39 10.22
N HIS A 799 -0.72 -8.65 10.66
CA HIS A 799 -1.71 -9.73 10.45
C HIS A 799 -3.05 -9.40 11.11
N GLN A 800 -3.03 -8.93 12.36
CA GLN A 800 -4.25 -8.57 13.09
C GLN A 800 -4.97 -7.40 12.42
N VAL A 801 -4.26 -6.34 12.03
CA VAL A 801 -4.83 -5.16 11.36
C VAL A 801 -5.44 -5.53 10.00
N LEU A 802 -4.77 -6.39 9.23
CA LEU A 802 -5.27 -6.90 7.95
C LEU A 802 -6.55 -7.71 8.17
N LEU A 803 -6.55 -8.64 9.14
CA LEU A 803 -7.73 -9.47 9.40
C LEU A 803 -8.89 -8.62 9.91
N CYS A 804 -8.68 -7.74 10.89
CA CYS A 804 -9.71 -6.82 11.39
C CYS A 804 -10.28 -5.94 10.28
N GLY A 805 -9.43 -5.35 9.44
CA GLY A 805 -9.84 -4.48 8.34
C GLY A 805 -10.67 -5.21 7.29
N TYR A 806 -10.16 -6.30 6.74
CA TYR A 806 -10.85 -7.05 5.68
C TYR A 806 -12.11 -7.77 6.19
N MET A 807 -12.09 -8.34 7.40
CA MET A 807 -13.28 -8.92 8.02
C MET A 807 -14.35 -7.87 8.24
N THR A 808 -14.00 -6.71 8.80
CA THR A 808 -14.97 -5.65 9.07
C THR A 808 -15.57 -5.12 7.78
N ALA A 809 -14.75 -4.83 6.76
CA ALA A 809 -15.25 -4.39 5.46
C ALA A 809 -16.22 -5.43 4.85
N CYS A 810 -15.83 -6.70 4.85
CA CYS A 810 -16.67 -7.80 4.36
C CYS A 810 -18.01 -7.91 5.10
N MET A 811 -17.99 -7.94 6.43
CA MET A 811 -19.20 -8.05 7.25
C MET A 811 -20.08 -6.80 7.12
N GLN A 812 -19.48 -5.61 7.00
CA GLN A 812 -20.21 -4.37 6.80
C GLN A 812 -20.95 -4.35 5.45
N VAL A 813 -20.31 -4.82 4.37
CA VAL A 813 -20.95 -4.93 3.05
C VAL A 813 -22.14 -5.89 3.12
N TYR A 814 -21.93 -7.12 3.57
CA TYR A 814 -22.93 -8.18 3.38
C TYR A 814 -23.96 -8.30 4.52
N LEU A 815 -23.63 -7.88 5.74
CA LEU A 815 -24.51 -8.01 6.91
C LEU A 815 -25.12 -6.68 7.35
N GLN A 816 -24.46 -5.54 7.09
CA GLN A 816 -24.96 -4.21 7.45
C GLN A 816 -25.39 -3.37 6.23
N GLY A 817 -25.13 -3.82 5.00
CA GLY A 817 -25.51 -3.11 3.77
C GLY A 817 -24.65 -1.89 3.44
N ARG A 818 -23.45 -1.78 4.02
CA ARG A 818 -22.49 -0.69 3.77
C ARG A 818 -21.76 -0.90 2.44
N THR A 819 -22.45 -0.65 1.34
CA THR A 819 -21.94 -0.91 -0.01
C THR A 819 -20.70 -0.09 -0.36
N GLU A 820 -20.44 1.02 0.33
CA GLU A 820 -19.24 1.83 0.14
C GLU A 820 -17.94 1.12 0.53
N GLN A 821 -18.01 0.04 1.30
CA GLN A 821 -16.87 -0.77 1.72
C GLN A 821 -16.50 -1.86 0.70
N ILE A 822 -17.28 -2.04 -0.38
CA ILE A 822 -17.04 -3.09 -1.39
C ILE A 822 -15.69 -2.94 -2.08
N ASP A 823 -15.17 -1.71 -2.17
CA ASP A 823 -13.93 -1.40 -2.87
C ASP A 823 -12.69 -2.02 -2.17
N TYR A 824 -12.81 -2.44 -0.90
CA TYR A 824 -11.80 -3.26 -0.23
C TYR A 824 -11.80 -4.73 -0.71
N LEU A 825 -12.96 -5.26 -1.14
CA LEU A 825 -13.10 -6.64 -1.63
C LEU A 825 -12.79 -6.77 -3.12
N THR A 826 -12.97 -5.69 -3.90
CA THR A 826 -12.62 -5.65 -5.33
C THR A 826 -11.12 -5.44 -5.54
N GLY A 827 -10.41 -4.94 -4.53
CA GLY A 827 -8.98 -4.58 -4.60
C GLY A 827 -8.71 -3.13 -4.98
N GLU A 828 -9.74 -2.30 -5.16
CA GLU A 828 -9.59 -0.86 -5.43
C GLU A 828 -9.04 -0.09 -4.20
N LEU A 829 -9.36 -0.55 -2.99
CA LEU A 829 -8.87 -0.01 -1.73
C LEU A 829 -8.04 -1.02 -0.96
N LYS A 830 -6.97 -0.53 -0.33
CA LYS A 830 -6.18 -1.25 0.67
C LYS A 830 -6.50 -0.72 2.07
N ILE A 831 -6.30 -1.56 3.09
CA ILE A 831 -6.40 -1.16 4.50
C ILE A 831 -5.38 -0.04 4.80
N PRO A 832 -5.82 1.17 5.17
CA PRO A 832 -4.95 2.35 5.28
C PRO A 832 -3.76 2.16 6.23
N ALA A 833 -4.01 1.60 7.42
CA ALA A 833 -3.00 1.38 8.46
C ALA A 833 -1.84 0.45 8.03
N VAL A 834 -2.04 -0.36 6.99
CA VAL A 834 -1.06 -1.31 6.43
C VAL A 834 -0.98 -1.20 4.91
N SER A 835 -1.24 -0.01 4.37
CA SER A 835 -1.30 0.26 2.93
C SER A 835 0.03 0.04 2.19
N THR A 836 1.15 -0.14 2.91
CA THR A 836 2.44 -0.59 2.33
C THR A 836 2.48 -2.08 2.02
N VAL A 837 1.59 -2.88 2.63
CA VAL A 837 1.51 -4.31 2.38
C VAL A 837 0.91 -4.53 0.99
N GLU A 838 1.54 -5.41 0.22
CA GLU A 838 1.01 -5.84 -1.07
C GLU A 838 -0.10 -6.86 -0.85
N VAL A 839 -1.29 -6.53 -1.34
CA VAL A 839 -2.45 -7.41 -1.35
C VAL A 839 -2.94 -7.47 -2.78
N HIS A 840 -3.02 -8.69 -3.31
CA HIS A 840 -3.51 -8.95 -4.66
C HIS A 840 -4.89 -9.58 -4.56
N SER A 841 -5.84 -8.95 -5.23
CA SER A 841 -7.25 -9.37 -5.16
C SER A 841 -7.67 -10.17 -6.37
N GLN A 842 -8.48 -11.19 -6.12
CA GLN A 842 -9.37 -11.75 -7.13
C GLN A 842 -10.80 -11.36 -6.77
N PHE A 843 -11.59 -11.01 -7.77
CA PHE A 843 -12.99 -10.64 -7.57
C PHE A 843 -13.83 -11.07 -8.77
N ARG A 844 -15.01 -11.64 -8.51
CA ARG A 844 -15.99 -11.95 -9.54
C ARG A 844 -17.41 -11.75 -9.01
N ARG A 845 -18.21 -11.01 -9.78
CA ARG A 845 -19.64 -10.75 -9.53
C ARG A 845 -20.35 -10.64 -10.87
N SER A 846 -21.52 -11.28 -11.00
CA SER A 846 -22.47 -11.17 -12.13
C SER A 846 -21.82 -10.81 -13.47
N SER A 847 -21.43 -11.84 -14.24
CA SER A 847 -20.65 -11.66 -15.45
C SER A 847 -21.30 -12.22 -16.71
N GLN A 848 -20.99 -11.59 -17.84
CA GLN A 848 -21.14 -12.15 -19.18
C GLN A 848 -19.76 -12.65 -19.62
N THR A 849 -19.52 -13.94 -19.50
CA THR A 849 -18.26 -14.60 -19.88
C THR A 849 -18.11 -14.66 -21.40
N LEU A 850 -16.96 -14.19 -21.90
CA LEU A 850 -16.54 -14.40 -23.30
C LEU A 850 -15.73 -15.69 -23.40
N ASP A 851 -14.79 -15.88 -22.48
CA ASP A 851 -13.95 -17.08 -22.43
C ASP A 851 -13.65 -17.48 -20.99
N ASP A 852 -14.10 -18.66 -20.57
CA ASP A 852 -13.71 -19.28 -19.30
C ASP A 852 -12.63 -20.35 -19.51
N PHE A 853 -12.26 -20.67 -20.75
CA PHE A 853 -11.34 -21.76 -21.12
C PHE A 853 -11.76 -23.16 -20.62
N GLU A 854 -12.98 -23.31 -20.08
CA GLU A 854 -13.51 -24.54 -19.49
C GLU A 854 -14.60 -25.17 -20.35
N THR A 855 -15.54 -24.35 -20.80
CA THR A 855 -16.79 -24.79 -21.42
C THR A 855 -16.56 -25.38 -22.82
N ALA A 856 -15.64 -24.80 -23.59
CA ALA A 856 -15.31 -25.25 -24.94
C ALA A 856 -13.81 -25.06 -25.24
N PRO A 857 -12.92 -25.79 -24.54
CA PRO A 857 -11.50 -25.52 -24.55
C PRO A 857 -10.92 -25.76 -25.95
N ALA A 858 -10.43 -24.70 -26.59
CA ALA A 858 -9.89 -24.71 -27.93
C ALA A 858 -9.11 -23.43 -28.23
N LEU A 859 -7.83 -23.59 -28.60
CA LEU A 859 -6.96 -22.44 -28.90
C LEU A 859 -7.51 -21.46 -29.94
N ASN A 860 -8.37 -21.92 -30.86
CA ASN A 860 -8.92 -21.11 -31.95
C ASN A 860 -10.40 -20.73 -31.76
N LEU A 861 -11.00 -21.03 -30.61
CA LEU A 861 -12.42 -20.78 -30.34
C LEU A 861 -12.64 -20.46 -28.85
N ASN A 862 -13.22 -19.30 -28.56
CA ASN A 862 -13.58 -18.96 -27.19
C ASN A 862 -14.85 -19.68 -26.73
N SER A 863 -15.07 -19.67 -25.41
CA SER A 863 -16.21 -20.33 -24.76
C SER A 863 -17.58 -19.82 -25.22
N ALA A 864 -17.69 -18.58 -25.70
CA ALA A 864 -18.91 -18.04 -26.29
C ALA A 864 -19.15 -18.50 -27.75
N GLY A 865 -18.19 -19.18 -28.38
CA GLY A 865 -18.25 -19.68 -29.75
C GLY A 865 -17.71 -18.72 -30.82
N GLY A 866 -16.95 -17.69 -30.45
CA GLY A 866 -16.26 -16.78 -31.35
C GLY A 866 -14.84 -17.24 -31.69
N ALA A 867 -14.34 -16.86 -32.87
CA ALA A 867 -12.99 -17.24 -33.30
C ALA A 867 -11.89 -16.54 -32.48
N VAL A 868 -10.80 -17.25 -32.24
CA VAL A 868 -9.59 -16.75 -31.57
C VAL A 868 -8.41 -16.80 -32.54
N THR A 869 -7.59 -15.74 -32.58
CA THR A 869 -6.39 -15.65 -33.41
C THR A 869 -5.21 -15.07 -32.65
N PHE A 870 -4.01 -15.54 -32.99
CA PHE A 870 -2.75 -15.09 -32.41
C PHE A 870 -1.80 -14.58 -33.50
N ALA A 871 -0.96 -13.60 -33.18
CA ALA A 871 0.10 -13.16 -34.07
C ALA A 871 1.37 -12.77 -33.32
N ASN A 872 2.54 -13.04 -33.93
CA ASN A 872 3.87 -12.63 -33.46
C ASN A 872 4.21 -13.02 -32.01
N LEU A 873 3.75 -14.18 -31.55
CA LEU A 873 4.10 -14.74 -30.24
C LEU A 873 5.40 -15.57 -30.32
N ASP A 874 6.07 -15.70 -29.18
CA ASP A 874 7.27 -16.55 -29.03
C ASP A 874 6.85 -18.00 -28.73
N GLY A 875 6.70 -18.78 -29.79
CA GLY A 875 6.21 -20.17 -29.70
C GLY A 875 4.69 -20.29 -29.79
N SER A 876 4.19 -21.52 -29.61
CA SER A 876 2.75 -21.80 -29.67
C SER A 876 2.08 -21.48 -28.32
N PRO A 877 0.94 -20.76 -28.32
CA PRO A 877 0.08 -20.67 -27.16
C PRO A 877 -0.33 -22.05 -26.64
N GLN A 878 -0.56 -22.15 -25.34
CA GLN A 878 -1.00 -23.38 -24.69
C GLN A 878 -2.25 -23.10 -23.85
N GLU A 879 -3.30 -23.89 -24.07
CA GLU A 879 -4.52 -23.86 -23.27
C GLU A 879 -4.74 -25.23 -22.64
N ASP A 880 -4.81 -25.26 -21.32
CA ASP A 880 -4.94 -26.47 -20.50
C ASP A 880 -5.24 -26.05 -19.05
N THR A 881 -5.37 -27.03 -18.15
CA THR A 881 -5.40 -26.82 -16.70
C THR A 881 -4.16 -26.02 -16.29
N VAL A 882 -4.33 -24.89 -15.60
CA VAL A 882 -3.20 -23.96 -15.34
C VAL A 882 -2.14 -24.63 -14.48
N GLY A 883 -2.52 -25.50 -13.54
CA GLY A 883 -1.58 -26.34 -12.79
C GLY A 883 -0.71 -27.31 -13.62
N VAL A 884 -1.10 -27.59 -14.87
CA VAL A 884 -0.33 -28.39 -15.84
C VAL A 884 0.58 -27.50 -16.69
N ILE A 885 0.09 -26.31 -17.05
CA ILE A 885 0.88 -25.27 -17.76
C ILE A 885 2.02 -24.78 -16.87
N ASP A 886 1.73 -24.57 -15.59
CA ASP A 886 2.63 -24.11 -14.57
C ASP A 886 2.40 -24.87 -13.25
N SER A 887 3.38 -25.70 -12.89
CA SER A 887 3.37 -26.50 -11.67
C SER A 887 3.29 -25.66 -10.39
N TYR A 888 3.60 -24.36 -10.46
CA TYR A 888 3.51 -23.41 -9.35
C TYR A 888 2.11 -22.77 -9.23
N SER A 889 1.19 -23.03 -10.16
CA SER A 889 -0.16 -22.50 -10.11
C SER A 889 -1.00 -23.21 -9.04
N PRO A 890 -1.60 -22.48 -8.09
CA PRO A 890 -2.51 -23.06 -7.10
C PRO A 890 -3.92 -23.29 -7.66
N HIS A 891 -4.14 -22.98 -8.94
CA HIS A 891 -5.46 -22.97 -9.56
C HIS A 891 -5.86 -24.30 -10.17
N GLN A 892 -7.12 -24.65 -10.01
CA GLN A 892 -7.76 -25.83 -10.62
C GLN A 892 -8.44 -25.52 -11.94
N THR A 893 -8.56 -24.25 -12.30
CA THR A 893 -9.10 -23.84 -13.59
C THR A 893 -8.12 -24.14 -14.72
N LYS A 894 -8.66 -24.12 -15.94
CA LYS A 894 -7.95 -23.98 -17.20
C LYS A 894 -7.67 -22.52 -17.47
N GLY A 895 -6.76 -22.29 -18.41
CA GLY A 895 -6.40 -20.96 -18.84
C GLY A 895 -5.47 -21.02 -20.03
N LEU A 896 -5.06 -19.85 -20.47
CA LEU A 896 -4.26 -19.66 -21.68
C LEU A 896 -2.90 -19.07 -21.33
N ARG A 897 -1.82 -19.76 -21.75
CA ARG A 897 -0.44 -19.29 -21.64
C ARG A 897 0.02 -18.60 -22.91
N LEU A 898 0.55 -17.39 -22.75
CA LEU A 898 1.05 -16.55 -23.83
C LEU A 898 2.47 -16.10 -23.53
N LYS A 899 3.35 -16.18 -24.54
CA LYS A 899 4.76 -15.78 -24.44
C LYS A 899 5.13 -14.91 -25.62
N TRP A 900 5.94 -13.88 -25.40
CA TRP A 900 6.44 -12.99 -26.44
C TRP A 900 7.90 -12.59 -26.21
N ASN A 901 8.56 -12.18 -27.30
CA ASN A 901 9.92 -11.66 -27.33
C ASN A 901 10.08 -10.43 -28.25
N ALA A 902 8.96 -9.82 -28.63
CA ALA A 902 8.86 -8.59 -29.39
C ALA A 902 7.58 -7.82 -29.02
N LEU A 903 7.57 -6.50 -29.27
CA LEU A 903 6.46 -5.58 -28.96
C LEU A 903 5.27 -5.65 -29.95
N THR A 904 5.11 -6.77 -30.65
CA THR A 904 4.11 -6.93 -31.73
C THR A 904 3.20 -8.15 -31.53
N GLY A 905 3.35 -8.83 -30.39
CA GLY A 905 2.55 -10.01 -30.04
C GLY A 905 1.09 -9.64 -29.78
N THR A 906 0.15 -10.48 -30.25
CA THR A 906 -1.28 -10.26 -30.01
C THR A 906 -2.05 -11.55 -29.77
N TYR A 907 -3.09 -11.45 -28.94
CA TYR A 907 -4.18 -12.41 -28.79
C TYR A 907 -5.50 -11.69 -29.05
N GLN A 908 -6.26 -12.13 -30.04
CA GLN A 908 -7.53 -11.53 -30.43
C GLN A 908 -8.66 -12.56 -30.31
N SER A 909 -9.73 -12.18 -29.62
CA SER A 909 -10.92 -12.99 -29.38
C SER A 909 -12.16 -12.29 -29.93
N GLN A 910 -12.93 -12.99 -30.77
CA GLN A 910 -14.16 -12.46 -31.35
C GLN A 910 -15.34 -12.61 -30.39
N ILE A 911 -16.11 -11.54 -30.19
CA ILE A 911 -17.43 -11.63 -29.56
C ILE A 911 -18.43 -12.05 -30.65
N PRO A 912 -19.02 -13.26 -30.59
CA PRO A 912 -19.89 -13.75 -31.65
C PRO A 912 -21.17 -12.93 -31.75
N LEU A 913 -21.73 -12.82 -32.97
CA LEU A 913 -23.04 -12.22 -33.21
C LEU A 913 -24.17 -13.19 -32.80
N SER A 914 -24.11 -13.69 -31.56
CA SER A 914 -25.10 -14.59 -30.97
C SER A 914 -25.80 -13.88 -29.82
N GLY A 915 -27.13 -13.79 -29.88
CA GLY A 915 -27.92 -13.08 -28.87
C GLY A 915 -27.50 -11.62 -28.69
N SER A 916 -27.35 -11.19 -27.43
CA SER A 916 -26.95 -9.83 -27.05
C SER A 916 -25.47 -9.69 -26.66
N LEU A 917 -24.63 -10.70 -26.92
CA LEU A 917 -23.25 -10.74 -26.39
C LEU A 917 -22.38 -9.55 -26.81
N ARG A 918 -22.59 -9.01 -28.02
CA ARG A 918 -21.88 -7.81 -28.51
C ARG A 918 -22.34 -6.50 -27.87
N ASN A 919 -23.49 -6.49 -27.21
CA ASN A 919 -24.04 -5.31 -26.56
C ASN A 919 -23.60 -5.27 -25.10
N LEU A 920 -22.63 -4.42 -24.82
CA LEU A 920 -22.01 -4.24 -23.51
C LEU A 920 -22.57 -3.03 -22.75
N THR A 921 -23.60 -2.35 -23.27
CA THR A 921 -24.12 -1.09 -22.70
C THR A 921 -24.70 -1.22 -21.29
N ALA A 922 -25.06 -2.44 -20.87
CA ALA A 922 -25.58 -2.72 -19.53
C ALA A 922 -24.49 -3.17 -18.53
N LEU A 923 -23.24 -3.27 -18.97
CA LEU A 923 -22.10 -3.76 -18.19
C LEU A 923 -21.17 -2.59 -17.86
N ASN A 924 -20.36 -2.75 -16.81
CA ASN A 924 -19.52 -1.68 -16.29
C ASN A 924 -18.03 -1.91 -16.52
N PHE A 925 -17.57 -3.16 -16.58
CA PHE A 925 -16.14 -3.48 -16.68
C PHE A 925 -15.88 -4.59 -17.70
N LEU A 926 -14.74 -4.50 -18.39
CA LEU A 926 -14.02 -5.68 -18.88
C LEU A 926 -13.17 -6.21 -17.72
N SER A 927 -13.31 -7.48 -17.39
CA SER A 927 -12.55 -8.16 -16.33
C SER A 927 -11.86 -9.40 -16.88
N PHE A 928 -10.66 -9.68 -16.39
CA PHE A 928 -9.95 -10.92 -16.67
C PHE A 928 -8.98 -11.25 -15.53
N ARG A 929 -8.68 -12.53 -15.35
CA ARG A 929 -7.66 -13.00 -14.41
C ARG A 929 -6.33 -13.15 -15.13
N VAL A 930 -5.24 -12.72 -14.49
CA VAL A 930 -3.89 -12.79 -15.07
C VAL A 930 -2.82 -13.00 -14.00
N THR A 931 -1.78 -13.75 -14.34
CA THR A 931 -0.55 -13.89 -13.56
C THR A 931 0.66 -13.94 -14.49
N GLN A 932 1.84 -13.59 -13.98
CA GLN A 932 3.08 -13.99 -14.64
C GLN A 932 3.31 -15.49 -14.42
N LYS A 933 3.83 -16.16 -15.44
CA LYS A 933 4.29 -17.53 -15.31
C LYS A 933 5.52 -17.57 -14.38
N VAL A 934 5.51 -18.49 -13.40
CA VAL A 934 6.64 -18.70 -12.49
C VAL A 934 7.80 -19.40 -13.22
N ALA A 935 9.03 -19.05 -12.82
CA ALA A 935 10.28 -19.58 -13.34
C ALA A 935 10.47 -19.39 -14.86
N SER A 936 9.84 -18.39 -15.47
CA SER A 936 10.07 -18.02 -16.86
C SER A 936 11.26 -17.08 -17.01
N ALA A 937 12.20 -17.41 -17.90
CA ALA A 937 13.30 -16.50 -18.29
C ALA A 937 12.83 -15.29 -19.10
N ALA A 938 11.59 -15.31 -19.63
CA ALA A 938 11.00 -14.18 -20.35
C ALA A 938 10.46 -13.09 -19.41
N ASN A 939 10.28 -13.42 -18.13
CA ASN A 939 9.84 -12.50 -17.08
C ASN A 939 11.07 -12.00 -16.30
N PRO A 940 11.50 -10.75 -16.48
CA PRO A 940 12.61 -10.20 -15.71
C PRO A 940 12.29 -10.18 -14.21
N VAL A 941 13.29 -10.53 -13.39
CA VAL A 941 13.15 -10.56 -11.93
C VAL A 941 12.71 -9.20 -11.41
N ASP A 942 11.74 -9.20 -10.50
CA ASP A 942 11.16 -8.02 -9.83
C ASP A 942 10.56 -6.97 -10.79
N GLN A 943 10.19 -7.35 -12.01
CA GLN A 943 9.49 -6.47 -12.95
C GLN A 943 8.01 -6.82 -13.09
N LEU A 944 7.16 -5.80 -13.12
CA LEU A 944 5.75 -5.93 -13.46
C LEU A 944 5.60 -6.24 -14.96
N GLN A 945 4.60 -7.03 -15.32
CA GLN A 945 4.17 -7.14 -16.72
C GLN A 945 3.05 -6.13 -17.03
N ASP A 946 2.95 -5.73 -18.29
CA ASP A 946 1.96 -4.77 -18.77
C ASP A 946 1.65 -5.00 -20.26
N MET A 947 0.47 -4.53 -20.69
CA MET A 947 -0.05 -4.69 -22.05
C MET A 947 -1.20 -3.70 -22.29
N HIS A 948 -1.61 -3.55 -23.56
CA HIS A 948 -2.88 -2.91 -23.87
C HIS A 948 -3.99 -3.95 -24.13
N VAL A 949 -5.23 -3.55 -23.87
CA VAL A 949 -6.43 -4.26 -24.33
C VAL A 949 -7.26 -3.34 -25.22
N ARG A 950 -7.54 -3.79 -26.44
CA ARG A 950 -8.31 -3.09 -27.46
C ARG A 950 -9.71 -3.66 -27.59
N LEU A 951 -10.71 -2.79 -27.61
CA LEU A 951 -12.04 -3.13 -28.09
C LEU A 951 -12.25 -2.54 -29.48
N THR A 952 -12.88 -3.33 -30.36
CA THR A 952 -13.16 -2.94 -31.75
C THR A 952 -14.65 -3.11 -32.04
N THR A 953 -15.27 -2.03 -32.53
CA THR A 953 -16.67 -2.03 -32.99
C THR A 953 -16.80 -2.89 -34.25
N ALA A 954 -17.92 -3.59 -34.40
CA ALA A 954 -18.16 -4.44 -35.56
C ALA A 954 -18.06 -3.70 -36.91
N ALA A 955 -17.87 -4.47 -37.99
CA ALA A 955 -17.91 -4.00 -39.39
C ALA A 955 -16.88 -2.90 -39.71
N GLY A 956 -15.69 -2.96 -39.10
CA GLY A 956 -14.60 -2.00 -39.31
C GLY A 956 -14.85 -0.65 -38.64
N GLY A 957 -15.70 -0.62 -37.62
CA GLY A 957 -15.93 0.57 -36.80
C GLY A 957 -14.73 0.93 -35.93
N ASN A 958 -14.92 1.96 -35.09
CA ASN A 958 -13.85 2.49 -34.25
C ASN A 958 -13.28 1.44 -33.29
N SER A 959 -11.98 1.57 -33.02
CA SER A 959 -11.29 0.79 -31.99
C SER A 959 -10.48 1.70 -31.07
N ARG A 960 -10.23 1.23 -29.85
CA ARG A 960 -9.40 1.93 -28.86
C ARG A 960 -8.71 0.93 -27.95
N ALA A 961 -7.42 1.16 -27.66
CA ALA A 961 -6.59 0.37 -26.75
C ALA A 961 -6.40 1.09 -25.40
N ILE A 962 -6.51 0.32 -24.33
CA ILE A 962 -6.42 0.78 -22.93
C ILE A 962 -5.32 0.01 -22.21
N ARG A 963 -4.44 0.73 -21.51
CA ARG A 963 -3.32 0.14 -20.77
C ARG A 963 -3.81 -0.59 -19.53
N VAL A 964 -3.36 -1.83 -19.36
CA VAL A 964 -3.75 -2.72 -18.24
C VAL A 964 -3.16 -2.24 -16.92
N GLY A 965 -1.86 -1.88 -16.91
CA GLY A 965 -1.12 -1.47 -15.72
C GLY A 965 -1.67 -0.23 -15.01
N TYR A 966 -2.48 0.58 -15.70
CA TYR A 966 -3.20 1.68 -15.06
C TYR A 966 -4.27 1.21 -14.08
N PHE A 967 -4.94 0.09 -14.37
CA PHE A 967 -6.05 -0.42 -13.55
C PHE A 967 -5.57 -1.42 -12.51
N GLY A 968 -4.56 -2.21 -12.83
CA GLY A 968 -3.87 -3.06 -11.86
C GLY A 968 -2.55 -3.61 -12.39
N ASN A 969 -1.58 -3.77 -11.49
CA ASN A 969 -0.28 -4.35 -11.81
C ASN A 969 -0.35 -5.84 -12.14
N ILE A 970 0.61 -6.40 -12.89
CA ILE A 970 0.79 -7.84 -13.02
C ILE A 970 2.16 -8.17 -12.37
N PRO A 971 2.17 -8.45 -11.05
CA PRO A 971 3.41 -8.51 -10.28
C PRO A 971 4.29 -9.69 -10.69
N PHE A 972 5.60 -9.53 -10.51
CA PHE A 972 6.50 -10.68 -10.48
C PHE A 972 6.09 -11.58 -9.30
N PRO A 973 6.05 -12.91 -9.45
CA PRO A 973 5.57 -13.80 -8.40
C PRO A 973 6.38 -13.68 -7.11
N TYR A 974 5.69 -13.49 -5.99
CA TYR A 974 6.34 -13.36 -4.68
C TYR A 974 7.06 -14.65 -4.29
N LYS A 975 8.29 -14.51 -3.82
CA LYS A 975 9.14 -15.64 -3.38
C LYS A 975 9.19 -15.76 -1.86
N PRO A 976 8.55 -16.80 -1.28
CA PRO A 976 8.59 -17.04 0.16
C PRO A 976 9.97 -17.47 0.65
N GLU A 977 10.26 -17.12 1.90
CA GLU A 977 11.49 -17.49 2.59
C GLU A 977 11.17 -18.48 3.71
N TYR A 978 11.76 -19.66 3.63
CA TYR A 978 11.64 -20.70 4.64
C TYR A 978 13.01 -21.18 5.10
N ARG A 979 13.05 -21.74 6.32
CA ARG A 979 14.25 -22.38 6.87
C ARG A 979 14.27 -23.85 6.52
N LEU A 980 15.43 -24.33 6.08
CA LEU A 980 15.65 -25.76 5.93
C LEU A 980 15.87 -26.41 7.30
N TYR A 981 15.07 -27.43 7.60
CA TYR A 981 15.26 -28.29 8.76
C TYR A 981 16.02 -29.54 8.34
N ASP A 982 17.24 -29.71 8.86
CA ASP A 982 18.02 -30.92 8.61
C ASP A 982 17.59 -32.02 9.59
N LEU A 983 16.93 -33.05 9.06
CA LEU A 983 16.46 -34.20 9.83
C LEU A 983 17.60 -35.02 10.45
N ALA A 984 18.80 -35.00 9.87
CA ALA A 984 19.95 -35.76 10.36
C ALA A 984 20.62 -35.10 11.57
N THR A 985 20.69 -33.77 11.58
CA THR A 985 21.29 -32.98 12.67
C THR A 985 20.26 -32.45 13.65
N MET A 986 18.97 -32.54 13.32
CA MET A 986 17.84 -31.94 14.05
C MET A 986 17.99 -30.42 14.25
N THR A 987 18.76 -29.74 13.39
CA THR A 987 18.98 -28.30 13.46
C THR A 987 18.46 -27.59 12.21
N PHE A 988 18.09 -26.33 12.39
CA PHE A 988 17.86 -25.42 11.26
C PHE A 988 19.19 -24.89 10.76
N ASP A 989 19.34 -24.83 9.43
CA ASP A 989 20.38 -24.00 8.86
C ASP A 989 19.94 -22.54 8.90
N LEU A 990 20.43 -21.80 9.89
CA LEU A 990 20.12 -20.37 10.08
C LEU A 990 20.78 -19.45 9.04
N ASN A 991 21.70 -19.97 8.23
CA ASN A 991 22.32 -19.23 7.13
C ASN A 991 21.69 -19.58 5.77
N SER A 992 20.72 -20.50 5.74
CA SER A 992 20.18 -21.04 4.49
C SER A 992 19.31 -20.04 3.73
N GLY A 993 18.48 -19.24 4.42
CA GLY A 993 17.73 -18.10 3.84
C GLY A 993 17.14 -18.33 2.45
N TYR A 994 16.74 -19.57 2.13
CA TYR A 994 16.44 -19.93 0.74
C TYR A 994 15.07 -19.36 0.37
N GLU A 995 15.07 -18.57 -0.72
CA GLU A 995 13.85 -18.38 -1.50
C GLU A 995 13.43 -19.75 -2.03
N THR A 996 12.22 -20.17 -1.68
CA THR A 996 11.78 -21.55 -1.94
C THR A 996 10.99 -21.66 -3.24
N GLU A 997 10.85 -22.90 -3.73
CA GLU A 997 9.97 -23.27 -4.84
C GLU A 997 8.47 -23.08 -4.51
N ASN A 998 8.07 -22.69 -3.30
CA ASN A 998 6.66 -22.44 -2.99
C ASN A 998 6.17 -21.05 -3.48
N VAL A 999 6.76 -20.57 -4.57
CA VAL A 999 6.26 -19.42 -5.32
C VAL A 999 4.90 -19.80 -5.92
N LYS A 1000 3.94 -18.88 -5.96
CA LYS A 1000 2.62 -19.16 -6.53
C LYS A 1000 2.40 -18.33 -7.78
N ALA A 1001 2.05 -18.99 -8.89
CA ALA A 1001 1.47 -18.32 -10.07
C ALA A 1001 0.00 -17.98 -9.75
N ALA A 1002 -0.21 -17.10 -8.79
CA ALA A 1002 -1.52 -16.74 -8.29
C ALA A 1002 -2.19 -15.71 -9.20
N PHE A 1003 -3.32 -16.07 -9.78
CA PHE A 1003 -4.13 -15.12 -10.53
C PHE A 1003 -4.57 -13.95 -9.66
N LYS A 1004 -4.67 -12.78 -10.30
CA LYS A 1004 -5.41 -11.64 -9.80
C LYS A 1004 -6.40 -11.14 -10.86
N THR A 1005 -7.47 -10.51 -10.43
CA THR A 1005 -8.44 -9.91 -11.35
C THR A 1005 -7.99 -8.50 -11.73
N ILE A 1006 -7.94 -8.21 -13.02
CA ILE A 1006 -7.91 -6.84 -13.54
C ILE A 1006 -9.32 -6.45 -13.95
N ARG A 1007 -9.75 -5.25 -13.58
CA ARG A 1007 -11.06 -4.68 -13.96
C ARG A 1007 -10.84 -3.33 -14.63
N ILE A 1008 -11.16 -3.24 -15.91
CA ILE A 1008 -11.06 -2.01 -16.70
C ILE A 1008 -12.48 -1.50 -16.94
N PRO A 1009 -12.86 -0.29 -16.48
CA PRO A 1009 -14.18 0.24 -16.72
C PRO A 1009 -14.44 0.42 -18.21
N LEU A 1010 -15.59 -0.04 -18.69
CA LEU A 1010 -15.97 0.01 -20.11
C LEU A 1010 -16.04 1.45 -20.63
N TYR A 1011 -16.30 2.41 -19.75
CA TYR A 1011 -16.28 3.81 -20.15
C TYR A 1011 -14.89 4.30 -20.55
N ALA A 1012 -13.78 3.60 -20.25
CA ALA A 1012 -12.46 3.94 -20.79
C ALA A 1012 -12.46 3.91 -22.33
N TRP A 1013 -13.31 3.10 -22.95
CA TRP A 1013 -13.51 3.03 -24.40
C TRP A 1013 -14.51 4.04 -24.96
N THR A 1014 -15.37 4.61 -24.11
CA THR A 1014 -16.45 5.52 -24.53
C THR A 1014 -16.26 6.97 -24.12
N ILE A 1015 -15.46 7.25 -23.08
CA ILE A 1015 -15.20 8.59 -22.60
C ILE A 1015 -14.49 9.41 -23.67
N LYS A 1016 -14.83 10.71 -23.74
CA LYS A 1016 -14.24 11.63 -24.70
C LYS A 1016 -12.73 11.76 -24.44
N CYS A 1017 -11.94 11.58 -25.48
CA CYS A 1017 -10.49 11.77 -25.47
C CYS A 1017 -10.09 12.34 -26.84
N LEU A 1018 -9.35 13.46 -26.86
CA LEU A 1018 -8.95 14.08 -28.13
C LEU A 1018 -8.09 13.11 -28.96
N ASN A 1019 -8.28 13.14 -30.28
CA ASN A 1019 -7.57 12.36 -31.30
C ASN A 1019 -7.75 10.83 -31.25
N VAL A 1020 -8.65 10.31 -30.40
CA VAL A 1020 -8.95 8.86 -30.35
C VAL A 1020 -10.46 8.65 -30.43
N PRO A 1021 -10.95 7.87 -31.40
CA PRO A 1021 -12.38 7.69 -31.59
C PRO A 1021 -13.03 6.94 -30.42
N ILE A 1022 -14.32 7.19 -30.22
CA ILE A 1022 -15.17 6.45 -29.24
C ILE A 1022 -15.54 5.09 -29.84
N VAL A 1023 -15.45 4.04 -29.02
CA VAL A 1023 -15.96 2.71 -29.36
C VAL A 1023 -17.45 2.64 -29.02
N ASP A 1024 -18.26 2.16 -29.96
CA ASP A 1024 -19.69 1.91 -29.71
C ASP A 1024 -19.84 0.57 -28.97
N THR A 1025 -20.17 0.65 -27.68
CA THR A 1025 -20.33 -0.54 -26.82
C THR A 1025 -21.63 -1.30 -27.09
N SER A 1026 -22.52 -0.83 -27.96
CA SER A 1026 -23.72 -1.58 -28.35
C SER A 1026 -23.44 -2.73 -29.31
N ASN A 1027 -22.27 -2.75 -29.96
CA ASN A 1027 -21.91 -3.78 -30.94
C ASN A 1027 -20.38 -3.98 -31.06
N VAL A 1028 -19.75 -4.44 -29.98
CA VAL A 1028 -18.31 -4.77 -29.97
C VAL A 1028 -18.08 -6.15 -30.59
N GLU A 1029 -17.14 -6.24 -31.52
CA GLU A 1029 -16.84 -7.47 -32.25
C GLU A 1029 -15.55 -8.16 -31.80
N PHE A 1030 -14.54 -7.40 -31.36
CA PHE A 1030 -13.26 -7.99 -30.94
C PHE A 1030 -12.76 -7.40 -29.63
N ILE A 1031 -12.14 -8.27 -28.84
CA ILE A 1031 -11.19 -7.93 -27.78
C ILE A 1031 -9.81 -8.36 -28.26
N THR A 1032 -8.80 -7.48 -28.20
CA THR A 1032 -7.42 -7.80 -28.55
C THR A 1032 -6.49 -7.41 -27.41
N PHE A 1033 -5.72 -8.37 -26.90
CA PHE A 1033 -4.60 -8.13 -25.98
C PHE A 1033 -3.35 -7.89 -26.82
N GLU A 1034 -2.67 -6.78 -26.58
CA GLU A 1034 -1.50 -6.29 -27.33
C GLU A 1034 -0.28 -6.26 -26.42
N PHE A 1035 0.70 -7.13 -26.69
CA PHE A 1035 1.94 -7.26 -25.92
C PHE A 1035 2.99 -6.27 -26.45
N ASP A 1036 2.77 -5.00 -26.16
CA ASP A 1036 3.47 -3.87 -26.79
C ASP A 1036 4.23 -2.96 -25.81
N HIS A 1037 4.25 -3.30 -24.52
CA HIS A 1037 4.92 -2.51 -23.47
C HIS A 1037 6.32 -3.02 -23.12
N LEU A 1038 6.45 -4.33 -22.87
CA LEU A 1038 7.73 -4.94 -22.51
C LEU A 1038 8.18 -5.90 -23.62
N PRO A 1039 9.48 -5.91 -23.97
CA PRO A 1039 9.96 -6.68 -25.11
C PRO A 1039 9.85 -8.18 -24.89
N THR A 1040 9.81 -8.65 -23.65
CA THR A 1040 9.65 -10.07 -23.31
C THR A 1040 8.63 -10.25 -22.20
N GLY A 1041 7.94 -11.38 -22.22
CA GLY A 1041 7.09 -11.79 -21.12
C GLY A 1041 6.44 -13.14 -21.36
N GLU A 1042 5.99 -13.75 -20.26
CA GLU A 1042 5.21 -14.98 -20.27
C GLU A 1042 4.13 -14.91 -19.18
N ILE A 1043 2.87 -14.92 -19.60
CA ILE A 1043 1.71 -14.77 -18.70
C ILE A 1043 0.72 -15.90 -18.91
N GLU A 1044 -0.17 -16.03 -17.94
CA GLU A 1044 -1.34 -16.89 -17.98
C GLU A 1044 -2.58 -16.01 -17.82
N ILE A 1045 -3.62 -16.28 -18.59
CA ILE A 1045 -4.90 -15.55 -18.56
C ILE A 1045 -6.06 -16.53 -18.37
N ASP A 1046 -7.07 -16.11 -17.62
CA ASP A 1046 -8.31 -16.86 -17.37
C ASP A 1046 -9.51 -15.89 -17.22
N ASP A 1047 -10.75 -16.39 -17.30
CA ASP A 1047 -12.02 -15.69 -17.10
C ASP A 1047 -12.12 -14.33 -17.83
N ILE A 1048 -12.03 -14.31 -19.16
CA ILE A 1048 -12.26 -13.07 -19.93
C ILE A 1048 -13.76 -12.81 -19.93
N GLU A 1049 -14.19 -11.77 -19.22
CA GLU A 1049 -15.60 -11.52 -18.95
C GLU A 1049 -15.95 -10.03 -18.88
N PHE A 1050 -17.23 -9.72 -19.08
CA PHE A 1050 -17.77 -8.39 -18.85
C PHE A 1050 -18.65 -8.39 -17.61
N THR A 1051 -18.40 -7.50 -16.65
CA THR A 1051 -19.00 -7.53 -15.31
C THR A 1051 -19.76 -6.25 -14.98
N LEU A 1052 -20.66 -6.36 -14.00
CA LEU A 1052 -21.37 -5.22 -13.39
C LEU A 1052 -20.51 -4.45 -12.39
#